data_AF-A0A1F5MJZ8-F1
#
_entry.id   AF-A0A1F5MJZ8-F1
#
_cell.length_a   1.000
_cell.length_b   1.000
_cell.length_c   1.000
_cell.angle_alpha   90.00
_cell.angle_beta   90.00
_cell.angle_gamma   90.00
#
_symmetry.space_group_name_H-M   'P 1'
#
loop_
_entity.id
_entity.type
_entity.pdbx_description
1 polymer ?
#
loop_
_entity_poly.entity_id
_entity_poly.type
_entity_poly.pdbx_seq_one_letter_code
_entity_poly.pdbx_strand_id
1 'polypeptide(L)'
;MGIEHMGDNSGAEFLQQKYQLNKDPGVVITAKRHEKRTGESVDQGDFSTRIQNYLDRLHGVINPPKLLEGHDNFDRQERNVTLLKHGLHRDFVTKPETIPESYYDAIKRKHKEEGHGDIEIPPVNRQELAQTIVEDQKRSLDLWIDYLVSDDAKYPDWLKYFAFRSVLGMGNYDKNRGVFNERTRGGRTTAPFPELNREALAIVLDDLEKKYPNDQLKPGNRTNFEFTSRFDISGDAKQKYLKALDNKNFSQLYGLAIEEFKPIGEELLKITEGRWVKYPSGSDPKQLVSSIANYGTGWCLRGEAVARRYLVNDKNDLHVYYSNDQAGDAVVPRVVMVINQNGSITEVRGVATQEHLDAHIGDVVDTKLSEPEFEQEGKMYKKRSVDMRTLTAIDHKIKTGQNLSGEDLTFLYEIDAPIEGFGYNRDPRIDAIRSQRIPDEDMPVVFGCEIQQIARNPSEIRPDTKAYVGPLQADVFELLSKYGIDHIYTKFPEVKIRIEELEIERKTKAELKQKLDGNDIKWRKSDGSYAETMIDNPDFPNEINKQSLTLVTLKVSDLGFDKGTPTTDQIYDKAKELGLELCPPEVGPEYRIAYKNQKVGEWCYIAMKQISGSYGGPGVFGLGRRGDELWLYDGWARPAREWALVNRFVFSLRKPSEPQVPQI
;
A
#
# COMPACT_ATOMS: atom_id res chain seq x y z
N MET A 1 -42.60 -26.89 5.08
CA MET A 1 -41.86 -27.40 6.24
C MET A 1 -41.22 -26.20 6.90
N GLY A 2 -41.69 -25.85 8.09
CA GLY A 2 -41.27 -24.65 8.81
C GLY A 2 -39.82 -24.78 9.25
N ILE A 3 -39.05 -23.73 9.03
CA ILE A 3 -37.73 -23.55 9.64
C ILE A 3 -38.03 -22.96 11.03
N GLU A 4 -37.93 -23.78 12.06
CA GLU A 4 -37.90 -23.32 13.44
C GLU A 4 -36.62 -22.48 13.65
N HIS A 5 -36.78 -21.17 13.76
CA HIS A 5 -35.79 -20.28 14.37
C HIS A 5 -35.81 -20.50 15.89
N MET A 6 -34.99 -21.43 16.38
CA MET A 6 -34.44 -21.44 17.75
C MET A 6 -32.93 -21.20 17.54
N GLY A 7 -32.25 -20.15 17.95
CA GLY A 7 -32.36 -19.31 19.14
C GLY A 7 -31.12 -19.55 19.99
N ASP A 8 -30.02 -18.80 19.73
CA ASP A 8 -28.94 -18.44 20.70
C ASP A 8 -27.79 -17.66 19.99
N ASN A 9 -28.04 -16.41 19.56
CA ASN A 9 -26.98 -15.52 19.03
C ASN A 9 -26.27 -14.80 20.19
N SER A 10 -25.35 -15.49 20.84
CA SER A 10 -24.73 -15.07 22.12
C SER A 10 -24.09 -13.67 22.11
N GLY A 11 -23.61 -13.19 20.95
CA GLY A 11 -23.06 -11.84 20.81
C GLY A 11 -24.12 -10.74 20.91
N ALA A 12 -25.27 -10.95 20.28
CA ALA A 12 -26.41 -10.02 20.37
C ALA A 12 -26.99 -10.02 21.79
N GLU A 13 -27.09 -11.19 22.42
CA GLU A 13 -27.49 -11.32 23.82
C GLU A 13 -26.52 -10.64 24.77
N PHE A 14 -25.21 -10.82 24.57
CA PHE A 14 -24.18 -10.17 25.36
C PHE A 14 -24.37 -8.64 25.33
N LEU A 15 -24.53 -8.06 24.13
CA LEU A 15 -24.73 -6.63 23.97
C LEU A 15 -26.07 -6.14 24.51
N GLN A 16 -27.12 -6.96 24.41
CA GLN A 16 -28.43 -6.66 25.01
C GLN A 16 -28.35 -6.64 26.53
N GLN A 17 -27.71 -7.64 27.16
CA GLN A 17 -27.54 -7.68 28.60
C GLN A 17 -26.66 -6.53 29.12
N LYS A 18 -25.61 -6.16 28.37
CA LYS A 18 -24.67 -5.12 28.79
C LYS A 18 -25.23 -3.71 28.62
N TYR A 19 -25.88 -3.43 27.47
CA TYR A 19 -26.23 -2.06 27.07
C TYR A 19 -27.72 -1.85 26.82
N GLN A 20 -28.57 -2.88 26.92
CA GLN A 20 -29.95 -2.85 26.42
C GLN A 20 -30.00 -2.39 24.96
N LEU A 21 -29.05 -2.86 24.14
CA LEU A 21 -28.74 -2.34 22.82
C LEU A 21 -29.95 -2.31 21.86
N ASN A 22 -30.96 -3.16 22.04
CA ASN A 22 -32.19 -3.14 21.25
C ASN A 22 -32.94 -1.79 21.29
N LYS A 23 -32.78 -1.03 22.39
CA LYS A 23 -33.38 0.29 22.58
C LYS A 23 -32.52 1.42 22.02
N ASP A 24 -31.30 1.13 21.57
CA ASP A 24 -30.39 2.13 21.04
C ASP A 24 -30.94 2.74 19.74
N PRO A 25 -30.88 4.07 19.56
CA PRO A 25 -31.37 4.72 18.34
C PRO A 25 -30.79 4.11 17.06
N GLY A 26 -29.54 3.66 17.07
CA GLY A 26 -28.90 3.03 15.91
C GLY A 26 -29.58 1.71 15.50
N VAL A 27 -29.96 0.88 16.47
CA VAL A 27 -30.68 -0.38 16.25
C VAL A 27 -32.12 -0.11 15.80
N VAL A 28 -32.80 0.85 16.43
CA VAL A 28 -34.17 1.25 16.04
C VAL A 28 -34.21 1.78 14.61
N ILE A 29 -33.28 2.66 14.23
CA ILE A 29 -33.17 3.18 12.86
C ILE A 29 -32.87 2.05 11.87
N THR A 30 -32.02 1.10 12.24
CA THR A 30 -31.66 -0.01 11.35
C THR A 30 -32.84 -0.94 11.11
N ALA A 31 -33.63 -1.25 12.13
CA ALA A 31 -34.86 -2.04 11.98
C ALA A 31 -35.85 -1.36 11.01
N LYS A 32 -36.11 -0.05 11.17
CA LYS A 32 -36.96 0.72 10.25
C LYS A 32 -36.44 0.74 8.81
N ARG A 33 -35.11 0.80 8.64
CA ARG A 33 -34.49 0.72 7.31
C ARG A 33 -34.61 -0.66 6.69
N HIS A 34 -34.49 -1.71 7.49
CA HIS A 34 -34.69 -3.08 7.05
C HIS A 34 -36.12 -3.27 6.53
N GLU A 35 -37.13 -2.91 7.33
CA GLU A 35 -38.55 -2.95 6.96
C GLU A 35 -38.82 -2.18 5.66
N LYS A 36 -38.29 -0.96 5.53
CA LYS A 36 -38.44 -0.17 4.30
C LYS A 36 -37.81 -0.84 3.06
N ARG A 37 -36.74 -1.63 3.24
CA ARG A 37 -36.00 -2.26 2.13
C ARG A 37 -36.59 -3.61 1.72
N THR A 38 -37.00 -4.43 2.69
CA THR A 38 -37.45 -5.81 2.46
C THR A 38 -38.96 -5.96 2.47
N GLY A 39 -39.70 -4.99 3.05
CA GLY A 39 -41.14 -5.10 3.30
C GLY A 39 -41.48 -5.92 4.55
N GLU A 40 -40.48 -6.47 5.24
CA GLU A 40 -40.65 -7.32 6.43
C GLU A 40 -40.26 -6.56 7.70
N SER A 41 -41.18 -6.47 8.66
CA SER A 41 -40.89 -5.91 9.98
C SER A 41 -40.28 -6.96 10.90
N VAL A 42 -39.15 -6.63 11.52
CA VAL A 42 -38.56 -7.45 12.59
C VAL A 42 -39.19 -7.04 13.92
N ASP A 43 -39.76 -8.01 14.64
CA ASP A 43 -40.47 -7.77 15.90
C ASP A 43 -39.59 -7.09 16.95
N GLN A 44 -40.19 -6.24 17.80
CA GLN A 44 -39.44 -5.54 18.84
C GLN A 44 -38.86 -6.48 19.91
N GLY A 45 -39.56 -7.58 20.20
CA GLY A 45 -39.15 -8.65 21.10
C GLY A 45 -38.01 -9.51 20.53
N ASP A 46 -37.84 -9.57 19.21
CA ASP A 46 -36.69 -10.19 18.56
C ASP A 46 -35.46 -9.25 18.57
N PHE A 47 -34.95 -8.99 19.78
CA PHE A 47 -33.79 -8.15 19.96
C PHE A 47 -32.52 -8.73 19.31
N SER A 48 -32.45 -10.06 19.21
CA SER A 48 -31.28 -10.78 18.68
C SER A 48 -31.07 -10.44 17.21
N THR A 49 -32.11 -10.64 16.39
CA THR A 49 -32.07 -10.31 14.96
C THR A 49 -31.87 -8.81 14.74
N ARG A 50 -32.51 -7.96 15.55
CA ARG A 50 -32.37 -6.50 15.42
C ARG A 50 -30.95 -6.01 15.70
N ILE A 51 -30.30 -6.55 16.74
CA ILE A 51 -28.91 -6.21 17.05
C ILE A 51 -27.97 -6.77 15.98
N GLN A 52 -28.18 -8.00 15.52
CA GLN A 52 -27.35 -8.58 14.46
C GLN A 52 -27.44 -7.77 13.16
N ASN A 53 -28.65 -7.42 12.72
CA ASN A 53 -28.86 -6.55 11.55
C ASN A 53 -28.14 -5.19 11.69
N TYR A 54 -28.04 -4.65 12.91
CA TYR A 54 -27.30 -3.43 13.18
C TYR A 54 -25.78 -3.64 13.07
N LEU A 55 -25.26 -4.73 13.61
CA LEU A 55 -23.84 -5.10 13.49
C LEU A 55 -23.46 -5.36 12.02
N ASP A 56 -24.27 -6.13 11.28
CA ASP A 56 -24.03 -6.43 9.86
C ASP A 56 -24.05 -5.16 9.01
N ARG A 57 -24.95 -4.23 9.33
CA ARG A 57 -24.98 -2.92 8.68
C ARG A 57 -23.72 -2.13 9.00
N LEU A 58 -23.28 -2.11 10.26
CA LEU A 58 -22.05 -1.42 10.66
C LEU A 58 -20.84 -2.03 9.94
N HIS A 59 -20.77 -3.36 9.89
CA HIS A 59 -19.77 -4.11 9.12
C HIS A 59 -19.79 -3.70 7.66
N GLY A 60 -20.94 -3.67 6.99
CA GLY A 60 -21.03 -3.27 5.58
C GLY A 60 -20.73 -1.78 5.31
N VAL A 61 -20.81 -0.92 6.33
CA VAL A 61 -20.35 0.48 6.24
C VAL A 61 -18.82 0.55 6.33
N ILE A 62 -18.23 -0.24 7.23
CA ILE A 62 -16.78 -0.28 7.45
C ILE A 62 -16.08 -1.07 6.33
N ASN A 63 -16.70 -2.14 5.84
CA ASN A 63 -16.21 -3.06 4.81
C ASN A 63 -17.22 -3.09 3.66
N PRO A 64 -17.37 -2.00 2.90
CA PRO A 64 -18.30 -1.96 1.78
C PRO A 64 -17.88 -2.97 0.69
N PRO A 65 -18.84 -3.63 0.02
CA PRO A 65 -18.52 -4.53 -1.07
C PRO A 65 -17.75 -3.80 -2.18
N LYS A 66 -16.75 -4.49 -2.74
CA LYS A 66 -15.99 -4.03 -3.91
C LYS A 66 -16.95 -3.74 -5.07
N LEU A 67 -16.69 -2.69 -5.84
CA LEU A 67 -17.48 -2.37 -7.04
C LEU A 67 -17.22 -3.45 -8.11
N LEU A 68 -18.19 -3.63 -9.00
CA LEU A 68 -17.97 -4.33 -10.27
C LEU A 68 -16.96 -3.51 -11.11
N GLU A 69 -16.13 -4.18 -11.90
CA GLU A 69 -15.07 -3.57 -12.73
C GLU A 69 -15.52 -2.28 -13.43
N GLY A 70 -14.75 -1.19 -13.30
CA GLY A 70 -15.00 0.08 -14.01
C GLY A 70 -15.48 1.26 -13.14
N HIS A 71 -15.59 1.10 -11.83
CA HIS A 71 -15.86 2.20 -10.88
C HIS A 71 -14.78 2.30 -9.78
N ASP A 72 -13.52 2.08 -10.15
CA ASP A 72 -12.41 1.84 -9.20
C ASP A 72 -11.81 3.11 -8.55
N ASN A 73 -12.23 4.31 -8.98
CA ASN A 73 -11.62 5.58 -8.54
C ASN A 73 -12.09 6.09 -7.17
N PHE A 74 -12.85 5.30 -6.40
CA PHE A 74 -13.46 5.78 -5.15
C PHE A 74 -13.41 4.75 -4.02
N ASP A 75 -12.54 4.99 -3.03
CA ASP A 75 -12.48 4.17 -1.81
C ASP A 75 -13.66 4.50 -0.88
N ARG A 76 -14.69 3.64 -0.98
CA ARG A 76 -15.87 3.71 -0.14
C ARG A 76 -15.56 3.44 1.33
N GLN A 77 -14.60 2.56 1.62
CA GLN A 77 -14.20 2.22 2.97
C GLN A 77 -13.55 3.43 3.62
N GLU A 78 -12.56 4.03 2.98
CA GLU A 78 -11.87 5.22 3.50
C GLU A 78 -12.84 6.38 3.73
N ARG A 79 -13.73 6.69 2.77
CA ARG A 79 -14.76 7.72 2.99
C ARG A 79 -15.63 7.39 4.19
N ASN A 80 -16.15 6.16 4.27
CA ASN A 80 -17.08 5.79 5.33
C ASN A 80 -16.42 5.85 6.71
N VAL A 81 -15.17 5.39 6.81
CA VAL A 81 -14.34 5.49 8.03
C VAL A 81 -14.05 6.95 8.36
N THR A 82 -13.73 7.80 7.38
CA THR A 82 -13.51 9.24 7.59
C THR A 82 -14.77 9.94 8.12
N LEU A 83 -15.93 9.64 7.53
CA LEU A 83 -17.22 10.18 8.02
C LEU A 83 -17.55 9.67 9.43
N LEU A 84 -17.22 8.42 9.72
CA LEU A 84 -17.36 7.84 11.07
C LEU A 84 -16.46 8.57 12.07
N LYS A 85 -15.18 8.78 11.76
CA LYS A 85 -14.22 9.54 12.57
C LYS A 85 -14.75 10.95 12.85
N HIS A 86 -15.23 11.67 11.84
CA HIS A 86 -15.79 13.01 12.01
C HIS A 86 -16.98 13.03 13.00
N GLY A 87 -17.90 12.07 12.88
CA GLY A 87 -19.01 11.94 13.81
C GLY A 87 -18.55 11.66 15.24
N LEU A 88 -17.59 10.74 15.40
CA LEU A 88 -17.04 10.37 16.70
C LEU A 88 -16.22 11.50 17.34
N HIS A 89 -15.42 12.23 16.57
CA HIS A 89 -14.70 13.41 17.06
C HIS A 89 -15.67 14.45 17.58
N ARG A 90 -16.73 14.75 16.82
CA ARG A 90 -17.75 15.70 17.24
C ARG A 90 -18.41 15.31 18.57
N ASP A 91 -18.66 14.02 18.77
CA ASP A 91 -19.46 13.55 19.90
C ASP A 91 -18.62 13.21 21.15
N PHE A 92 -17.34 12.85 20.99
CA PHE A 92 -16.49 12.31 22.07
C PHE A 92 -15.19 13.09 22.33
N VAL A 93 -14.74 13.94 21.42
CA VAL A 93 -13.55 14.79 21.64
C VAL A 93 -13.98 16.12 22.27
N THR A 94 -13.22 16.57 23.26
CA THR A 94 -13.39 17.88 23.92
C THR A 94 -13.27 19.02 22.91
N LYS A 95 -14.01 20.11 23.12
CA LYS A 95 -13.86 21.32 22.30
C LYS A 95 -12.94 22.32 23.00
N PRO A 96 -12.22 23.18 22.26
CA PRO A 96 -11.34 24.18 22.88
C PRO A 96 -12.05 25.03 23.95
N GLU A 97 -13.29 25.43 23.67
CA GLU A 97 -14.11 26.24 24.57
C GLU A 97 -14.69 25.48 25.78
N THR A 98 -14.60 24.15 25.82
CA THR A 98 -15.13 23.32 26.92
C THR A 98 -14.05 22.80 27.87
N ILE A 99 -12.79 23.18 27.66
CA ILE A 99 -11.69 22.83 28.54
C ILE A 99 -11.89 23.49 29.91
N PRO A 100 -11.83 22.71 31.01
CA PRO A 100 -12.11 23.24 32.34
C PRO A 100 -11.00 24.17 32.82
N GLU A 101 -11.34 25.27 33.50
CA GLU A 101 -10.35 26.22 34.04
C GLU A 101 -9.34 25.56 34.99
N SER A 102 -9.77 24.49 35.68
CA SER A 102 -8.90 23.67 36.53
C SER A 102 -7.68 23.09 35.81
N TYR A 103 -7.74 22.90 34.48
CA TYR A 103 -6.58 22.49 33.68
C TYR A 103 -5.53 23.60 33.61
N TYR A 104 -5.94 24.83 33.31
CA TYR A 104 -5.05 25.99 33.26
C TYR A 104 -4.50 26.33 34.65
N ASP A 105 -5.32 26.19 35.70
CA ASP A 105 -4.87 26.40 37.08
C ASP A 105 -3.85 25.33 37.51
N ALA A 106 -3.97 24.10 37.03
CA ALA A 106 -2.96 23.07 37.28
C ALA A 106 -1.60 23.41 36.65
N ILE A 107 -1.58 24.01 35.45
CA ILE A 107 -0.36 24.51 34.80
C ILE A 107 0.24 25.66 35.61
N LYS A 108 -0.56 26.67 36.00
CA LYS A 108 -0.08 27.79 36.83
C LYS A 108 0.52 27.30 38.15
N ARG A 109 -0.15 26.36 38.81
CA ARG A 109 0.34 25.74 40.05
C ARG A 109 1.67 25.02 39.84
N LYS A 110 1.81 24.24 38.77
CA LYS A 110 3.06 23.54 38.44
C LYS A 110 4.22 24.53 38.24
N HIS A 111 4.01 25.61 37.48
CA HIS A 111 5.03 26.66 37.30
C HIS A 111 5.41 27.33 38.63
N LYS A 112 4.43 27.57 39.51
CA LYS A 112 4.68 28.10 40.86
C LYS A 112 5.52 27.15 41.71
N GLU A 113 5.19 25.86 41.69
CA GLU A 113 5.92 24.79 42.40
C GLU A 113 7.35 24.61 41.86
N GLU A 114 7.57 24.84 40.56
CA GLU A 114 8.88 24.82 39.89
C GLU A 114 9.69 26.12 40.11
N GLY A 115 9.17 27.08 40.88
CA GLY A 115 9.87 28.31 41.26
C GLY A 115 9.75 29.46 40.26
N HIS A 116 8.89 29.35 39.25
CA HIS A 116 8.65 30.41 38.25
C HIS A 116 7.70 31.52 38.72
N GLY A 117 7.13 31.40 39.93
CA GLY A 117 6.20 32.39 40.50
C GLY A 117 4.77 32.29 39.94
N ASP A 118 3.95 33.32 40.21
CA ASP A 118 2.57 33.39 39.71
C ASP A 118 2.59 33.85 38.24
N ILE A 119 2.20 32.95 37.33
CA ILE A 119 2.15 33.22 35.89
C ILE A 119 0.71 33.41 35.41
N GLU A 120 0.52 34.28 34.42
CA GLU A 120 -0.69 34.31 33.60
C GLU A 120 -0.46 33.52 32.31
N ILE A 121 -1.49 32.82 31.85
CA ILE A 121 -1.46 32.10 30.56
C ILE A 121 -2.23 32.97 29.56
N PRO A 122 -1.55 33.62 28.59
CA PRO A 122 -2.19 34.48 27.61
C PRO A 122 -3.25 33.73 26.78
N PRO A 123 -4.28 34.41 26.26
CA PRO A 123 -5.34 33.78 25.47
C PRO A 123 -4.82 32.96 24.28
N VAL A 124 -3.77 33.42 23.60
CA VAL A 124 -3.13 32.71 22.48
C VAL A 124 -2.56 31.37 22.93
N ASN A 125 -1.79 31.35 24.03
CA ASN A 125 -1.25 30.11 24.59
C ASN A 125 -2.35 29.17 25.09
N ARG A 126 -3.45 29.71 25.64
CA ARG A 126 -4.61 28.88 26.03
C ARG A 126 -5.23 28.18 24.83
N GLN A 127 -5.32 28.86 23.70
CA GLN A 127 -5.84 28.31 22.45
C GLN A 127 -4.91 27.23 21.88
N GLU A 128 -3.60 27.46 21.89
CA GLU A 128 -2.60 26.45 21.47
C GLU A 128 -2.67 25.19 22.34
N LEU A 129 -2.65 25.35 23.67
CA LEU A 129 -2.78 24.22 24.60
C LEU A 129 -4.09 23.46 24.42
N ALA A 130 -5.18 24.21 24.18
CA ALA A 130 -6.48 23.62 23.91
C ALA A 130 -6.47 22.79 22.63
N GLN A 131 -5.87 23.32 21.57
CA GLN A 131 -5.75 22.64 20.29
C GLN A 131 -4.92 21.36 20.40
N THR A 132 -3.80 21.38 21.15
CA THR A 132 -3.01 20.17 21.43
C THR A 132 -3.84 19.08 22.09
N ILE A 133 -4.64 19.41 23.11
CA ILE A 133 -5.54 18.44 23.77
C ILE A 133 -6.52 17.82 22.77
N VAL A 134 -7.12 18.64 21.91
CA VAL A 134 -8.07 18.18 20.89
C VAL A 134 -7.38 17.23 19.92
N GLU A 135 -6.20 17.58 19.44
CA GLU A 135 -5.42 16.77 18.49
C GLU A 135 -4.96 15.45 19.10
N ASP A 136 -4.51 15.45 20.35
CA ASP A 136 -4.12 14.24 21.07
C ASP A 136 -5.32 13.31 21.31
N GLN A 137 -6.48 13.86 21.63
CA GLN A 137 -7.72 13.08 21.75
C GLN A 137 -8.18 12.49 20.41
N LYS A 138 -8.11 13.27 19.32
CA LYS A 138 -8.42 12.75 17.97
C LYS A 138 -7.47 11.63 17.59
N ARG A 139 -6.16 11.84 17.75
CA ARG A 139 -5.12 10.86 17.42
C ARG A 139 -5.27 9.57 18.20
N SER A 140 -5.43 9.67 19.52
CA SER A 140 -5.62 8.49 20.38
C SER A 140 -6.91 7.73 20.05
N LEU A 141 -8.00 8.41 19.67
CA LEU A 141 -9.23 7.74 19.23
C LEU A 141 -9.08 7.10 17.84
N ASP A 142 -8.42 7.78 16.92
CA ASP A 142 -8.21 7.31 15.55
C ASP A 142 -7.38 6.04 15.53
N LEU A 143 -6.39 5.89 16.41
CA LEU A 143 -5.64 4.64 16.56
C LEU A 143 -6.53 3.43 16.86
N TRP A 144 -7.56 3.60 17.69
CA TRP A 144 -8.54 2.54 17.96
C TRP A 144 -9.43 2.26 16.76
N ILE A 145 -9.92 3.31 16.10
CA ILE A 145 -10.78 3.17 14.92
C ILE A 145 -10.01 2.45 13.81
N ASP A 146 -8.82 2.94 13.47
CA ASP A 146 -7.99 2.44 12.37
C ASP A 146 -7.56 0.99 12.59
N TYR A 147 -7.27 0.60 13.83
CA TYR A 147 -7.01 -0.80 14.13
C TYR A 147 -8.27 -1.66 14.01
N LEU A 148 -9.38 -1.28 14.66
CA LEU A 148 -10.58 -2.13 14.69
C LEU A 148 -11.24 -2.31 13.32
N VAL A 149 -11.04 -1.36 12.40
CA VAL A 149 -11.51 -1.43 11.01
C VAL A 149 -10.53 -2.11 10.06
N SER A 150 -9.27 -2.33 10.45
CA SER A 150 -8.29 -2.97 9.58
C SER A 150 -8.47 -4.49 9.49
N ASP A 151 -7.83 -5.07 8.47
CA ASP A 151 -7.78 -6.52 8.26
C ASP A 151 -7.02 -7.27 9.38
N ASP A 152 -6.24 -6.55 10.20
CA ASP A 152 -5.50 -7.11 11.35
C ASP A 152 -6.42 -7.43 12.52
N ALA A 153 -7.45 -6.61 12.74
CA ALA A 153 -8.40 -6.79 13.82
C ALA A 153 -9.42 -7.86 13.44
N LYS A 154 -8.97 -9.10 13.34
CA LYS A 154 -9.79 -10.26 12.97
C LYS A 154 -10.65 -10.70 14.15
N TYR A 155 -11.48 -9.84 14.72
CA TYR A 155 -12.41 -10.14 15.82
C TYR A 155 -13.87 -10.16 15.34
N PRO A 156 -14.77 -10.87 16.03
CA PRO A 156 -16.21 -10.75 15.80
C PRO A 156 -16.71 -9.31 15.98
N ASP A 157 -17.64 -8.86 15.14
CA ASP A 157 -18.11 -7.46 15.14
C ASP A 157 -18.71 -7.03 16.48
N TRP A 158 -19.37 -7.94 17.20
CA TRP A 158 -19.92 -7.65 18.53
C TRP A 158 -18.83 -7.36 19.57
N LEU A 159 -17.67 -8.01 19.47
CA LEU A 159 -16.51 -7.76 20.34
C LEU A 159 -15.82 -6.44 19.97
N LYS A 160 -15.66 -6.16 18.67
CA LYS A 160 -15.19 -4.84 18.19
C LYS A 160 -16.07 -3.72 18.73
N TYR A 161 -17.39 -3.88 18.61
CA TYR A 161 -18.37 -2.93 19.13
C TYR A 161 -18.27 -2.78 20.64
N PHE A 162 -18.19 -3.88 21.39
CA PHE A 162 -18.08 -3.87 22.85
C PHE A 162 -16.81 -3.16 23.34
N ALA A 163 -15.65 -3.48 22.74
CA ALA A 163 -14.37 -2.86 23.06
C ALA A 163 -14.41 -1.36 22.77
N PHE A 164 -14.82 -0.98 21.55
CA PHE A 164 -14.86 0.42 21.14
C PHE A 164 -15.81 1.24 22.01
N ARG A 165 -17.04 0.74 22.24
CA ARG A 165 -18.02 1.42 23.10
C ARG A 165 -17.52 1.59 24.53
N SER A 166 -16.70 0.66 25.03
CA SER A 166 -16.08 0.76 26.36
C SER A 166 -14.98 1.84 26.38
N VAL A 167 -14.10 1.85 25.39
CA VAL A 167 -13.00 2.83 25.25
C VAL A 167 -13.53 4.27 25.20
N LEU A 168 -14.68 4.51 24.55
CA LEU A 168 -15.32 5.81 24.53
C LEU A 168 -15.70 6.36 25.92
N GLY A 169 -15.83 5.49 26.93
CA GLY A 169 -16.08 5.86 28.33
C GLY A 169 -14.83 5.91 29.21
N MET A 170 -13.66 5.52 28.70
CA MET A 170 -12.42 5.36 29.47
C MET A 170 -11.51 6.58 29.38
N GLY A 171 -11.06 7.07 30.53
CA GLY A 171 -10.09 8.16 30.69
C GLY A 171 -8.68 7.63 30.89
N ASN A 172 -7.82 8.41 31.55
CA ASN A 172 -6.44 8.00 31.83
C ASN A 172 -6.38 6.79 32.76
N TYR A 173 -5.38 5.94 32.51
CA TYR A 173 -5.01 4.85 33.41
C TYR A 173 -4.31 5.40 34.66
N ASP A 174 -4.83 5.06 35.84
CA ASP A 174 -4.19 5.36 37.11
C ASP A 174 -3.33 4.16 37.51
N LYS A 175 -2.01 4.26 37.30
CA LYS A 175 -1.03 3.21 37.63
C LYS A 175 -0.99 2.85 39.12
N ASN A 176 -1.31 3.79 40.02
CA ASN A 176 -1.28 3.52 41.46
C ASN A 176 -2.50 2.70 41.90
N ARG A 177 -3.64 2.93 41.24
CA ARG A 177 -4.91 2.26 41.57
C ARG A 177 -5.20 1.05 40.68
N GLY A 178 -4.46 0.88 39.58
CA GLY A 178 -4.66 -0.19 38.62
C GLY A 178 -6.01 -0.13 37.89
N VAL A 179 -6.54 1.08 37.66
CA VAL A 179 -7.86 1.28 37.03
C VAL A 179 -7.86 2.46 36.08
N PHE A 180 -8.69 2.40 35.04
CA PHE A 180 -8.98 3.58 34.23
C PHE A 180 -10.01 4.46 34.93
N ASN A 181 -9.81 5.77 34.84
CA ASN A 181 -10.82 6.74 35.24
C ASN A 181 -11.99 6.75 34.23
N GLU A 182 -13.16 7.19 34.65
CA GLU A 182 -14.28 7.41 33.72
C GLU A 182 -14.14 8.76 33.02
N ARG A 183 -14.50 8.84 31.73
CA ARG A 183 -14.58 10.13 31.03
C ARG A 183 -15.81 10.90 31.50
N THR A 184 -15.62 12.18 31.76
CA THR A 184 -16.72 13.09 32.08
C THR A 184 -17.67 13.23 30.88
N ARG A 185 -18.98 13.04 31.09
CA ARG A 185 -19.99 13.25 30.04
C ARG A 185 -19.92 14.69 29.52
N GLY A 186 -20.02 14.86 28.20
CA GLY A 186 -20.08 16.17 27.55
C GLY A 186 -18.73 16.82 27.23
N GLY A 187 -17.66 16.04 27.03
CA GLY A 187 -16.41 16.55 26.44
C GLY A 187 -15.68 17.59 27.30
N ARG A 188 -15.59 17.35 28.62
CA ARG A 188 -14.85 18.19 29.57
C ARG A 188 -13.55 17.57 30.08
N THR A 189 -13.19 16.42 29.52
CA THR A 189 -11.95 15.74 29.87
C THR A 189 -10.82 16.27 29.01
N THR A 190 -9.64 16.47 29.59
CA THR A 190 -8.42 16.79 28.84
C THR A 190 -7.58 15.54 28.55
N ALA A 191 -8.00 14.38 29.05
CA ALA A 191 -7.29 13.13 28.87
C ALA A 191 -7.44 12.57 27.45
N PRO A 192 -6.36 12.08 26.81
CA PRO A 192 -6.47 11.26 25.60
C PRO A 192 -7.31 9.99 25.87
N PHE A 193 -7.68 9.29 24.81
CA PHE A 193 -8.24 7.95 24.96
C PHE A 193 -7.13 6.98 25.40
N PRO A 194 -7.47 5.86 26.07
CA PRO A 194 -6.51 4.83 26.43
C PRO A 194 -5.61 4.44 25.27
N GLU A 195 -4.33 4.20 25.54
CA GLU A 195 -3.42 3.69 24.53
C GLU A 195 -3.88 2.30 24.04
N LEU A 196 -3.79 2.08 22.72
CA LEU A 196 -4.10 0.79 22.11
C LEU A 196 -2.90 -0.16 22.28
N ASN A 197 -3.11 -1.23 23.04
CA ASN A 197 -2.24 -2.39 23.14
C ASN A 197 -2.98 -3.57 22.50
N ARG A 198 -2.58 -3.91 21.27
CA ARG A 198 -3.23 -4.94 20.44
C ARG A 198 -3.16 -6.32 21.08
N GLU A 199 -2.08 -6.60 21.79
CA GLU A 199 -1.87 -7.85 22.52
C GLU A 199 -2.84 -7.99 23.70
N ALA A 200 -2.88 -6.99 24.59
CA ALA A 200 -3.79 -6.97 25.73
C ALA A 200 -5.25 -7.04 25.28
N LEU A 201 -5.59 -6.32 24.21
CA LEU A 201 -6.91 -6.39 23.58
C LEU A 201 -7.20 -7.79 23.05
N ALA A 202 -6.28 -8.42 22.34
CA ALA A 202 -6.48 -9.76 21.80
C ALA A 202 -6.74 -10.80 22.90
N ILE A 203 -6.01 -10.73 24.02
CA ILE A 203 -6.22 -11.60 25.20
C ILE A 203 -7.62 -11.39 25.77
N VAL A 204 -8.01 -10.14 26.02
CA VAL A 204 -9.32 -9.81 26.61
C VAL A 204 -10.47 -10.26 25.70
N LEU A 205 -10.36 -9.99 24.40
CA LEU A 205 -11.41 -10.39 23.45
C LEU A 205 -11.47 -11.90 23.25
N ASP A 206 -10.34 -12.61 23.27
CA ASP A 206 -10.31 -14.08 23.21
C ASP A 206 -11.00 -14.72 24.43
N ASP A 207 -10.73 -14.21 25.64
CA ASP A 207 -11.38 -14.70 26.86
C ASP A 207 -12.88 -14.40 26.89
N LEU A 208 -13.30 -13.25 26.37
CA LEU A 208 -14.72 -12.93 26.20
C LEU A 208 -15.38 -13.81 25.14
N GLU A 209 -14.70 -14.08 24.02
CA GLU A 209 -15.19 -14.98 22.97
C GLU A 209 -15.34 -16.42 23.50
N LYS A 210 -14.39 -16.90 24.30
CA LYS A 210 -14.45 -18.22 24.96
C LYS A 210 -15.60 -18.32 25.96
N LYS A 211 -15.86 -17.24 26.71
CA LYS A 211 -16.92 -17.21 27.72
C LYS A 211 -18.32 -17.03 27.13
N TYR A 212 -18.43 -16.20 26.10
CA TYR A 212 -19.68 -15.86 25.43
C TYR A 212 -19.56 -16.20 23.93
N PRO A 213 -19.43 -17.50 23.58
CA PRO A 213 -19.14 -17.94 22.22
C PRO A 213 -20.35 -17.82 21.32
N ASN A 214 -20.18 -17.34 20.08
CA ASN A 214 -21.23 -17.39 19.06
C ASN A 214 -21.31 -18.80 18.43
N ASP A 215 -22.44 -19.14 17.80
CA ASP A 215 -22.85 -20.49 17.33
C ASP A 215 -21.83 -21.22 16.42
N GLN A 216 -20.78 -20.55 15.93
CA GLN A 216 -19.78 -21.13 15.03
C GLN A 216 -18.66 -21.94 15.71
N LEU A 217 -18.62 -22.04 17.05
CA LEU A 217 -17.56 -22.75 17.77
C LEU A 217 -18.11 -23.87 18.68
N LYS A 218 -17.60 -25.10 18.48
CA LYS A 218 -17.93 -26.25 19.35
C LYS A 218 -17.50 -25.98 20.80
N PRO A 219 -18.26 -26.45 21.80
CA PRO A 219 -17.96 -26.23 23.21
C PRO A 219 -16.69 -26.97 23.65
N GLY A 220 -15.56 -26.27 23.67
CA GLY A 220 -14.36 -26.65 24.42
C GLY A 220 -14.42 -26.14 25.86
N ASN A 221 -13.58 -26.69 26.74
CA ASN A 221 -13.57 -26.43 28.19
C ASN A 221 -13.69 -24.94 28.55
N ARG A 222 -14.83 -24.58 29.16
CA ARG A 222 -15.34 -23.21 29.39
C ARG A 222 -14.68 -22.49 30.58
N THR A 223 -13.52 -22.97 31.04
CA THR A 223 -12.88 -22.53 32.29
C THR A 223 -11.38 -22.22 32.15
N ASN A 224 -10.78 -22.42 30.98
CA ASN A 224 -9.36 -22.15 30.74
C ASN A 224 -9.17 -20.86 29.94
N PHE A 225 -9.16 -19.72 30.65
CA PHE A 225 -8.96 -18.39 30.07
C PHE A 225 -7.47 -18.09 29.91
N GLU A 226 -7.10 -17.45 28.79
CA GLU A 226 -5.72 -17.15 28.42
C GLU A 226 -5.03 -16.31 29.48
N PHE A 227 -5.70 -15.26 29.95
CA PHE A 227 -5.13 -14.40 30.97
C PHE A 227 -4.82 -15.18 32.26
N THR A 228 -5.73 -16.07 32.68
CA THR A 228 -5.60 -16.78 33.97
C THR A 228 -4.71 -18.02 33.93
N SER A 229 -4.49 -18.57 32.73
CA SER A 229 -3.76 -19.83 32.53
C SER A 229 -2.32 -19.63 32.08
N ARG A 230 -1.99 -18.50 31.44
CA ARG A 230 -0.67 -18.29 30.84
C ARG A 230 0.25 -17.36 31.59
N PHE A 231 -0.28 -16.34 32.27
CA PHE A 231 0.57 -15.44 33.03
C PHE A 231 0.81 -15.98 34.44
N ASP A 232 2.04 -15.84 34.94
CA ASP A 232 2.35 -16.04 36.36
C ASP A 232 1.82 -14.85 37.18
N ILE A 233 0.49 -14.82 37.31
CA ILE A 233 -0.24 -13.77 38.00
C ILE A 233 -0.72 -14.22 39.36
N SER A 234 -0.72 -13.28 40.30
CA SER A 234 -1.18 -13.52 41.67
C SER A 234 -2.62 -14.06 41.69
N GLY A 235 -2.94 -14.87 42.71
CA GLY A 235 -4.29 -15.40 42.90
C GLY A 235 -5.37 -14.30 43.00
N ASP A 236 -5.02 -13.14 43.56
CA ASP A 236 -5.90 -11.96 43.63
C ASP A 236 -6.15 -11.35 42.24
N ALA A 237 -5.12 -11.20 41.41
CA ALA A 237 -5.27 -10.74 40.03
C ALA A 237 -6.16 -11.68 39.20
N LYS A 238 -6.01 -13.00 39.37
CA LYS A 238 -6.88 -14.01 38.73
C LYS A 238 -8.34 -13.81 39.13
N GLN A 239 -8.62 -13.66 40.43
CA GLN A 239 -10.00 -13.46 40.92
C GLN A 239 -10.60 -12.13 40.44
N LYS A 240 -9.81 -11.04 40.46
CA LYS A 240 -10.23 -9.74 39.94
C LYS A 240 -10.58 -9.81 38.45
N TYR A 241 -9.75 -10.51 37.66
CA TYR A 241 -10.00 -10.69 36.24
C TYR A 241 -11.27 -11.53 35.97
N LEU A 242 -11.43 -12.68 36.64
CA LEU A 242 -12.62 -13.52 36.49
C LEU A 242 -13.90 -12.76 36.85
N LYS A 243 -13.88 -11.99 37.94
CA LYS A 243 -14.99 -11.12 38.35
C LYS A 243 -15.25 -10.02 37.32
N ALA A 244 -14.21 -9.41 36.75
CA ALA A 244 -14.37 -8.43 35.68
C ALA A 244 -14.99 -9.06 34.43
N LEU A 245 -14.64 -10.31 34.13
CA LEU A 245 -15.14 -11.09 33.00
C LEU A 245 -16.63 -11.43 33.19
N ASP A 246 -17.06 -11.83 34.40
CA ASP A 246 -18.48 -12.03 34.76
C ASP A 246 -19.30 -10.75 34.59
N ASN A 247 -18.73 -9.63 35.06
CA ASN A 247 -19.39 -8.33 35.03
C ASN A 247 -19.30 -7.61 33.68
N LYS A 248 -18.69 -8.26 32.67
CA LYS A 248 -18.46 -7.68 31.34
C LYS A 248 -17.78 -6.30 31.47
N ASN A 249 -16.79 -6.17 32.34
CA ASN A 249 -16.09 -4.92 32.65
C ASN A 249 -14.81 -4.80 31.82
N PHE A 250 -14.94 -4.33 30.59
CA PHE A 250 -13.81 -4.18 29.67
C PHE A 250 -12.67 -3.34 30.26
N SER A 251 -12.99 -2.22 30.91
CA SER A 251 -11.96 -1.33 31.46
C SER A 251 -11.05 -2.04 32.47
N GLN A 252 -11.63 -2.89 33.32
CA GLN A 252 -10.85 -3.64 34.31
C GLN A 252 -10.11 -4.82 33.67
N LEU A 253 -10.74 -5.53 32.73
CA LEU A 253 -10.10 -6.61 31.97
C LEU A 253 -8.86 -6.10 31.23
N TYR A 254 -9.02 -4.99 30.50
CA TYR A 254 -7.97 -4.37 29.70
C TYR A 254 -6.87 -3.76 30.56
N GLY A 255 -7.20 -3.15 31.70
CA GLY A 255 -6.21 -2.62 32.64
C GLY A 255 -5.31 -3.71 33.22
N LEU A 256 -5.93 -4.80 33.70
CA LEU A 256 -5.19 -5.97 34.19
C LEU A 256 -4.34 -6.61 33.10
N ALA A 257 -4.85 -6.69 31.86
CA ALA A 257 -4.07 -7.22 30.73
C ALA A 257 -2.86 -6.36 30.36
N ILE A 258 -2.97 -5.03 30.45
CA ILE A 258 -1.86 -4.10 30.20
C ILE A 258 -0.80 -4.17 31.29
N GLU A 259 -1.18 -4.30 32.57
CA GLU A 259 -0.22 -4.41 33.67
C GLU A 259 0.69 -5.63 33.54
N GLU A 260 0.18 -6.69 32.93
CA GLU A 260 0.93 -7.92 32.68
C GLU A 260 1.74 -7.89 31.37
N PHE A 261 1.53 -6.87 30.53
CA PHE A 261 2.34 -6.68 29.33
C PHE A 261 3.75 -6.22 29.72
N LYS A 262 4.72 -7.13 29.59
CA LYS A 262 6.14 -6.87 29.86
C LYS A 262 6.89 -6.81 28.53
N PRO A 263 7.27 -5.62 28.04
CA PRO A 263 8.09 -5.50 26.83
C PRO A 263 9.37 -6.32 26.96
N ILE A 264 9.90 -6.77 25.82
CA ILE A 264 11.19 -7.43 25.77
C ILE A 264 12.27 -6.42 26.20
N GLY A 265 13.11 -6.81 27.16
CA GLY A 265 14.18 -5.96 27.69
C GLY A 265 15.22 -5.60 26.64
N GLU A 266 15.72 -4.36 26.69
CA GLU A 266 16.68 -3.81 25.73
C GLU A 266 17.97 -4.64 25.62
N GLU A 267 18.39 -5.26 26.72
CA GLU A 267 19.53 -6.17 26.77
C GLU A 267 19.31 -7.44 25.94
N LEU A 268 18.08 -7.97 25.89
CA LEU A 268 17.72 -9.09 25.04
C LEU A 268 17.57 -8.66 23.58
N LEU A 269 17.15 -7.41 23.33
CA LEU A 269 17.04 -6.89 21.97
C LEU A 269 18.40 -6.78 21.26
N LYS A 270 19.48 -6.59 22.01
CA LYS A 270 20.84 -6.54 21.44
C LYS A 270 21.36 -7.90 20.97
N ILE A 271 20.78 -9.00 21.45
CA ILE A 271 21.12 -10.36 21.01
C ILE A 271 20.31 -10.64 19.75
N THR A 272 21.00 -10.86 18.64
CA THR A 272 20.38 -11.09 17.32
C THR A 272 20.57 -12.51 16.81
N GLU A 273 21.47 -13.29 17.41
CA GLU A 273 21.60 -14.72 17.11
C GLU A 273 20.33 -15.45 17.52
N GLY A 274 19.96 -16.48 16.76
CA GLY A 274 18.68 -17.14 16.94
C GLY A 274 18.28 -17.97 15.72
N ARG A 275 16.98 -18.25 15.60
CA ARG A 275 16.45 -19.07 14.49
C ARG A 275 15.04 -18.68 14.09
N TRP A 276 14.74 -18.93 12.81
CA TRP A 276 13.38 -18.93 12.29
C TRP A 276 12.67 -20.24 12.65
N VAL A 277 11.42 -20.13 13.07
CA VAL A 277 10.51 -21.25 13.28
C VAL A 277 9.28 -21.03 12.40
N LYS A 278 8.97 -22.03 11.57
CA LYS A 278 7.77 -22.03 10.72
C LYS A 278 6.60 -22.68 11.46
N TYR A 279 5.48 -21.99 11.50
CA TYR A 279 4.17 -22.49 11.91
C TYR A 279 3.32 -22.63 10.65
N PRO A 280 3.20 -23.84 10.10
CA PRO A 280 2.50 -24.06 8.83
C PRO A 280 1.00 -23.77 8.94
N SER A 281 0.40 -23.40 7.82
CA SER A 281 -1.06 -23.35 7.66
C SER A 281 -1.70 -24.65 8.16
N GLY A 282 -2.75 -24.51 8.97
CA GLY A 282 -3.48 -25.61 9.59
C GLY A 282 -2.86 -26.16 10.89
N SER A 283 -1.69 -25.67 11.31
CA SER A 283 -1.07 -26.07 12.58
C SER A 283 -1.86 -25.61 13.80
N ASP A 284 -1.61 -26.25 14.95
CA ASP A 284 -2.29 -25.90 16.21
C ASP A 284 -1.86 -24.50 16.67
N PRO A 285 -2.79 -23.52 16.73
CA PRO A 285 -2.48 -22.15 17.14
C PRO A 285 -1.86 -22.07 18.53
N LYS A 286 -2.16 -23.03 19.42
CA LYS A 286 -1.60 -23.05 20.78
C LYS A 286 -0.09 -23.19 20.80
N GLN A 287 0.53 -23.82 19.80
CA GLN A 287 1.98 -23.96 19.74
C GLN A 287 2.64 -22.59 19.55
N LEU A 288 2.16 -21.81 18.58
CA LEU A 288 2.61 -20.44 18.35
C LEU A 288 2.36 -19.58 19.57
N VAL A 289 1.14 -19.64 20.11
CA VAL A 289 0.79 -18.74 21.19
C VAL A 289 1.60 -19.04 22.46
N SER A 290 1.84 -20.33 22.76
CA SER A 290 2.65 -20.73 23.91
C SER A 290 4.11 -20.32 23.77
N SER A 291 4.67 -20.36 22.55
CA SER A 291 6.08 -19.99 22.32
C SER A 291 6.35 -18.50 22.44
N ILE A 292 5.34 -17.64 22.29
CA ILE A 292 5.48 -16.18 22.44
C ILE A 292 4.91 -15.67 23.77
N ALA A 293 4.33 -16.53 24.61
CA ALA A 293 3.57 -16.13 25.80
C ALA A 293 4.40 -15.44 26.89
N ASN A 294 5.70 -15.72 26.96
CA ASN A 294 6.57 -15.18 28.02
C ASN A 294 7.04 -13.74 27.75
N TYR A 295 6.72 -13.18 26.59
CA TYR A 295 7.22 -11.88 26.14
C TYR A 295 6.06 -10.99 25.67
N GLY A 296 6.12 -9.71 26.01
CA GLY A 296 5.24 -8.69 25.45
C GLY A 296 5.72 -8.32 24.06
N THR A 297 5.15 -8.97 23.04
CA THR A 297 5.52 -8.77 21.63
C THR A 297 4.74 -7.62 21.01
N GLY A 298 3.61 -7.25 21.59
CA GLY A 298 2.66 -6.30 21.05
C GLY A 298 1.73 -6.91 19.99
N TRP A 299 1.99 -8.15 19.58
CA TRP A 299 1.25 -8.82 18.52
C TRP A 299 -0.13 -9.31 19.00
N CYS A 300 -1.14 -9.09 18.17
CA CYS A 300 -2.46 -9.69 18.38
C CYS A 300 -2.46 -11.24 18.36
N LEU A 301 -1.39 -11.86 17.82
CA LEU A 301 -1.20 -13.31 17.73
C LEU A 301 -1.13 -14.02 19.10
N ARG A 302 -1.04 -13.29 20.22
CA ARG A 302 -1.17 -13.88 21.56
C ARG A 302 -2.59 -14.28 21.95
N GLY A 303 -3.60 -13.80 21.23
CA GLY A 303 -4.96 -14.34 21.32
C GLY A 303 -5.09 -15.61 20.47
N GLU A 304 -5.49 -16.74 21.07
CA GLU A 304 -5.60 -18.02 20.35
C GLU A 304 -6.59 -17.95 19.18
N ALA A 305 -7.72 -17.26 19.34
CA ALA A 305 -8.68 -17.05 18.25
C ALA A 305 -8.07 -16.27 17.08
N VAL A 306 -7.21 -15.29 17.34
CA VAL A 306 -6.53 -14.52 16.28
C VAL A 306 -5.50 -15.39 15.57
N ALA A 307 -4.63 -16.08 16.31
CA ALA A 307 -3.67 -17.03 15.74
C ALA A 307 -4.36 -18.11 14.91
N ARG A 308 -5.51 -18.61 15.37
CA ARG A 308 -6.37 -19.55 14.62
C ARG A 308 -6.86 -18.96 13.30
N ARG A 309 -7.28 -17.70 13.27
CA ARG A 309 -7.74 -17.06 12.04
C ARG A 309 -6.63 -17.00 11.00
N TYR A 310 -5.41 -16.62 11.39
CA TYR A 310 -4.25 -16.64 10.50
C TYR A 310 -3.90 -18.05 10.00
N LEU A 311 -3.67 -19.00 10.92
CA LEU A 311 -3.15 -20.32 10.55
C LEU A 311 -4.22 -21.22 9.91
N VAL A 312 -5.46 -21.17 10.36
CA VAL A 312 -6.51 -22.14 9.98
C VAL A 312 -7.51 -21.54 9.01
N ASN A 313 -8.02 -20.33 9.27
CA ASN A 313 -9.08 -19.76 8.45
C ASN A 313 -8.53 -19.18 7.15
N ASP A 314 -7.48 -18.36 7.25
CA ASP A 314 -6.82 -17.72 6.12
C ASP A 314 -5.78 -18.65 5.47
N LYS A 315 -5.41 -19.73 6.18
CA LYS A 315 -4.43 -20.73 5.76
C LYS A 315 -3.08 -20.11 5.40
N ASN A 316 -2.62 -19.19 6.25
CA ASN A 316 -1.31 -18.57 6.12
C ASN A 316 -0.24 -19.41 6.84
N ASP A 317 0.97 -19.40 6.31
CA ASP A 317 2.17 -19.81 7.04
C ASP A 317 2.66 -18.62 7.87
N LEU A 318 3.02 -18.86 9.14
CA LEU A 318 3.64 -17.85 10.00
C LEU A 318 5.09 -18.23 10.26
N HIS A 319 6.02 -17.37 9.89
CA HIS A 319 7.44 -17.56 10.18
C HIS A 319 7.83 -16.62 11.30
N VAL A 320 8.19 -17.15 12.47
CA VAL A 320 8.58 -16.33 13.63
C VAL A 320 10.07 -16.48 13.87
N TYR A 321 10.78 -15.36 13.97
CA TYR A 321 12.16 -15.35 14.40
C TYR A 321 12.24 -15.26 15.92
N TYR A 322 13.02 -16.16 16.51
CA TYR A 322 13.35 -16.15 17.93
C TYR A 322 14.85 -15.91 18.10
N SER A 323 15.22 -14.81 18.76
CA SER A 323 16.59 -14.59 19.21
C SER A 323 16.88 -15.39 20.48
N ASN A 324 18.16 -15.58 20.75
CA ASN A 324 18.65 -16.24 21.94
C ASN A 324 18.35 -15.38 23.19
N ASP A 325 18.02 -16.04 24.29
CA ASP A 325 18.05 -15.42 25.61
C ASP A 325 19.49 -15.38 26.17
N GLN A 326 19.63 -14.97 27.43
CA GLN A 326 20.95 -14.93 28.10
C GLN A 326 21.60 -16.31 28.30
N ALA A 327 20.81 -17.39 28.27
CA ALA A 327 21.30 -18.77 28.38
C ALA A 327 21.73 -19.34 27.01
N GLY A 328 21.45 -18.62 25.91
CA GLY A 328 21.73 -19.05 24.55
C GLY A 328 20.57 -19.80 23.88
N ASP A 329 19.40 -19.87 24.51
CA ASP A 329 18.24 -20.57 23.98
C ASP A 329 17.42 -19.64 23.08
N ALA A 330 17.16 -20.05 21.84
CA ALA A 330 16.39 -19.27 20.86
C ALA A 330 14.89 -19.25 21.17
N VAL A 331 14.49 -18.45 22.17
CA VAL A 331 13.12 -18.38 22.72
C VAL A 331 12.55 -16.96 22.77
N VAL A 332 13.32 -15.92 22.48
CA VAL A 332 12.85 -14.51 22.54
C VAL A 332 12.24 -14.14 21.18
N PRO A 333 10.92 -14.01 21.01
CA PRO A 333 10.30 -13.66 19.73
C PRO A 333 10.65 -12.22 19.31
N ARG A 334 11.01 -12.02 18.05
CA ARG A 334 11.45 -10.70 17.53
C ARG A 334 10.72 -10.23 16.30
N VAL A 335 10.40 -11.15 15.40
CA VAL A 335 9.74 -10.84 14.12
C VAL A 335 8.76 -11.95 13.79
N VAL A 336 7.61 -11.59 13.24
CA VAL A 336 6.70 -12.52 12.56
C VAL A 336 6.50 -12.08 11.12
N MET A 337 6.67 -13.02 10.19
CA MET A 337 6.33 -12.85 8.78
C MET A 337 5.09 -13.70 8.46
N VAL A 338 4.16 -13.13 7.70
CA VAL A 338 2.93 -13.81 7.25
C VAL A 338 3.01 -14.11 5.77
N ILE A 339 3.02 -15.38 5.43
CA ILE A 339 3.06 -15.86 4.05
C ILE A 339 1.69 -16.46 3.71
N ASN A 340 1.06 -15.94 2.66
CA ASN A 340 -0.24 -16.44 2.23
C ASN A 340 -0.12 -17.74 1.40
N GLN A 341 -1.27 -18.32 1.04
CA GLN A 341 -1.33 -19.57 0.27
C GLN A 341 -0.64 -19.50 -1.11
N ASN A 342 -0.41 -18.31 -1.64
CA ASN A 342 0.26 -18.10 -2.93
C ASN A 342 1.78 -17.97 -2.78
N GLY A 343 2.31 -18.10 -1.55
CA GLY A 343 3.73 -17.88 -1.26
C GLY A 343 4.12 -16.41 -1.10
N SER A 344 3.17 -15.47 -1.14
CA SER A 344 3.46 -14.05 -1.01
C SER A 344 3.61 -13.60 0.43
N ILE A 345 4.60 -12.75 0.69
CA ILE A 345 4.83 -12.13 2.00
C ILE A 345 3.87 -10.95 2.12
N THR A 346 2.87 -11.11 2.98
CA THR A 346 1.79 -10.13 3.17
C THR A 346 2.08 -9.17 4.31
N GLU A 347 2.82 -9.62 5.32
CA GLU A 347 3.12 -8.84 6.52
C GLU A 347 4.50 -9.22 7.06
N VAL A 348 5.21 -8.23 7.62
CA VAL A 348 6.39 -8.43 8.48
C VAL A 348 6.26 -7.49 9.65
N ARG A 349 6.15 -8.04 10.86
CA ARG A 349 5.91 -7.30 12.11
C ARG A 349 7.03 -7.57 13.10
N GLY A 350 7.56 -6.52 13.72
CA GLY A 350 8.53 -6.62 14.81
C GLY A 350 7.90 -6.37 16.18
N VAL A 351 8.73 -6.30 17.22
CA VAL A 351 8.31 -6.14 18.62
C VAL A 351 8.44 -4.72 19.16
N ALA A 352 8.90 -3.77 18.34
CA ALA A 352 8.96 -2.36 18.75
C ALA A 352 7.56 -1.71 18.73
N THR A 353 7.49 -0.46 19.17
CA THR A 353 6.24 0.32 19.19
C THR A 353 5.53 0.26 17.84
N GLN A 354 4.20 0.03 17.86
CA GLN A 354 3.37 -0.17 16.67
C GLN A 354 3.79 -1.36 15.78
N GLU A 355 4.39 -2.39 16.37
CA GLU A 355 4.84 -3.61 15.68
C GLU A 355 5.92 -3.35 14.62
N HIS A 356 6.66 -2.25 14.75
CA HIS A 356 7.85 -1.99 13.94
C HIS A 356 8.98 -2.97 14.27
N LEU A 357 9.91 -3.12 13.34
CA LEU A 357 11.18 -3.80 13.62
C LEU A 357 11.94 -3.01 14.69
N ASP A 358 12.53 -3.72 15.65
CA ASP A 358 13.46 -3.11 16.59
C ASP A 358 14.78 -2.72 15.89
N ALA A 359 15.58 -1.88 16.56
CA ALA A 359 16.77 -1.28 15.97
C ALA A 359 17.88 -2.27 15.60
N HIS A 360 17.80 -3.53 16.07
CA HIS A 360 18.87 -4.52 15.93
C HIS A 360 18.54 -5.65 14.96
N ILE A 361 17.26 -5.89 14.65
CA ILE A 361 16.84 -7.11 13.94
C ILE A 361 16.75 -6.97 12.41
N GLY A 362 17.00 -5.78 11.86
CA GLY A 362 16.87 -5.48 10.43
C GLY A 362 17.62 -6.47 9.52
N ASP A 363 18.90 -6.73 9.82
CA ASP A 363 19.74 -7.62 9.01
C ASP A 363 19.25 -9.07 8.99
N VAL A 364 18.64 -9.54 10.08
CA VAL A 364 18.05 -10.89 10.17
C VAL A 364 16.85 -11.01 9.23
N VAL A 365 16.01 -9.97 9.17
CA VAL A 365 14.88 -9.91 8.24
C VAL A 365 15.37 -9.83 6.80
N ASP A 366 16.34 -8.97 6.53
CA ASP A 366 16.90 -8.82 5.18
C ASP A 366 17.56 -10.11 4.67
N THR A 367 18.23 -10.83 5.55
CA THR A 367 18.77 -12.16 5.26
C THR A 367 17.65 -13.14 4.90
N LYS A 368 16.58 -13.18 5.71
CA LYS A 368 15.44 -14.07 5.45
C LYS A 368 14.74 -13.78 4.12
N LEU A 369 14.55 -12.50 3.81
CA LEU A 369 13.94 -12.04 2.55
C LEU A 369 14.83 -12.33 1.32
N SER A 370 16.12 -12.58 1.52
CA SER A 370 17.09 -12.87 0.44
C SER A 370 17.36 -14.36 0.26
N GLU A 371 16.77 -15.23 1.07
CA GLU A 371 16.88 -16.68 0.89
C GLU A 371 16.27 -17.10 -0.46
N PRO A 372 16.77 -18.16 -1.12
CA PRO A 372 16.26 -18.59 -2.44
C PRO A 372 14.74 -18.86 -2.49
N GLU A 373 14.15 -19.31 -1.38
CA GLU A 373 12.70 -19.50 -1.25
C GLU A 373 11.92 -18.18 -1.36
N PHE A 374 12.52 -17.07 -0.92
CA PHE A 374 11.86 -15.77 -0.84
C PHE A 374 12.46 -14.72 -1.78
N GLU A 375 13.59 -14.94 -2.45
CA GLU A 375 14.36 -13.88 -3.11
C GLU A 375 13.50 -12.95 -3.99
N GLN A 376 12.63 -13.53 -4.83
CA GLN A 376 11.74 -12.75 -5.69
C GLN A 376 10.67 -12.00 -4.87
N GLU A 377 9.97 -12.69 -3.96
CA GLU A 377 8.92 -12.09 -3.14
C GLU A 377 9.49 -11.09 -2.13
N GLY A 378 10.70 -11.29 -1.63
CA GLY A 378 11.41 -10.40 -0.73
C GLY A 378 11.79 -9.10 -1.41
N LYS A 379 12.24 -9.14 -2.67
CA LYS A 379 12.43 -7.92 -3.49
C LYS A 379 11.11 -7.16 -3.67
N MET A 380 10.01 -7.87 -3.99
CA MET A 380 8.68 -7.26 -4.13
C MET A 380 8.17 -6.68 -2.80
N TYR A 381 8.32 -7.40 -1.69
CA TYR A 381 7.95 -6.96 -0.35
C TYR A 381 8.69 -5.67 0.05
N LYS A 382 10.02 -5.63 -0.15
CA LYS A 382 10.83 -4.43 0.17
C LYS A 382 10.35 -3.23 -0.63
N LYS A 383 10.08 -3.40 -1.93
CA LYS A 383 9.52 -2.35 -2.77
C LYS A 383 8.16 -1.88 -2.24
N ARG A 384 7.20 -2.79 -2.05
CA ARG A 384 5.86 -2.48 -1.49
C ARG A 384 5.95 -1.74 -0.16
N SER A 385 6.85 -2.15 0.72
CA SER A 385 7.07 -1.53 2.03
C SER A 385 7.63 -0.11 1.92
N VAL A 386 8.58 0.14 1.02
CA VAL A 386 9.09 1.49 0.75
C VAL A 386 8.00 2.36 0.13
N ASP A 387 7.31 1.85 -0.90
CA ASP A 387 6.25 2.56 -1.61
C ASP A 387 5.11 2.98 -0.68
N MET A 388 4.63 2.08 0.18
CA MET A 388 3.55 2.38 1.12
C MET A 388 3.97 3.39 2.20
N ARG A 389 5.23 3.36 2.65
CA ARG A 389 5.75 4.37 3.58
C ARG A 389 5.84 5.74 2.92
N THR A 390 6.36 5.83 1.70
CA THR A 390 6.45 7.08 0.93
C THR A 390 5.06 7.64 0.63
N LEU A 391 4.11 6.81 0.17
CA LEU A 391 2.73 7.23 -0.09
C LEU A 391 2.04 7.75 1.18
N THR A 392 2.26 7.09 2.32
CA THR A 392 1.71 7.52 3.62
C THR A 392 2.32 8.85 4.08
N ALA A 393 3.62 9.06 3.86
CA ALA A 393 4.27 10.33 4.16
C ALA A 393 3.72 11.48 3.29
N ILE A 394 3.50 11.24 2.00
CA ILE A 394 2.90 12.19 1.06
C ILE A 394 1.46 12.54 1.48
N ASP A 395 0.65 11.53 1.80
CA ASP A 395 -0.72 11.72 2.27
C ASP A 395 -0.77 12.57 3.55
N HIS A 396 0.14 12.30 4.50
CA HIS A 396 0.27 13.12 5.71
C HIS A 396 0.68 14.57 5.40
N LYS A 397 1.65 14.80 4.50
CA LYS A 397 2.05 16.15 4.07
C LYS A 397 0.84 16.93 3.53
N ILE A 398 0.04 16.30 2.66
CA ILE A 398 -1.16 16.93 2.08
C ILE A 398 -2.19 17.23 3.17
N LYS A 399 -2.50 16.27 4.04
CA LYS A 399 -3.47 16.43 5.14
C LYS A 399 -3.08 17.51 6.13
N THR A 400 -1.78 17.78 6.28
CA THR A 400 -1.23 18.84 7.13
C THR A 400 -0.93 20.15 6.41
N GLY A 401 -1.25 20.26 5.12
CA GLY A 401 -1.04 21.47 4.32
C GLY A 401 0.43 21.76 3.98
N GLN A 402 1.30 20.76 4.06
CA GLN A 402 2.69 20.87 3.63
C GLN A 402 2.83 20.68 2.11
N ASN A 403 3.75 21.42 1.50
CA ASN A 403 4.06 21.29 0.07
C ASN A 403 4.82 20.00 -0.23
N LEU A 404 4.56 19.42 -1.40
CA LEU A 404 5.28 18.25 -1.90
C LEU A 404 6.56 18.66 -2.63
N SER A 405 7.63 17.89 -2.43
CA SER A 405 8.90 18.06 -3.16
C SER A 405 8.82 17.50 -4.59
N GLY A 406 9.84 17.76 -5.42
CA GLY A 406 9.97 17.15 -6.73
C GLY A 406 10.03 15.62 -6.67
N GLU A 407 10.69 15.05 -5.66
CA GLU A 407 10.74 13.61 -5.41
C GLU A 407 9.36 13.05 -5.03
N ASP A 408 8.64 13.75 -4.13
CA ASP A 408 7.27 13.36 -3.73
C ASP A 408 6.34 13.32 -4.96
N LEU A 409 6.41 14.35 -5.82
CA LEU A 409 5.58 14.45 -7.03
C LEU A 409 5.99 13.44 -8.09
N THR A 410 7.29 13.19 -8.26
CA THR A 410 7.81 12.19 -9.21
C THR A 410 7.35 10.79 -8.83
N PHE A 411 7.40 10.46 -7.53
CA PHE A 411 6.85 9.22 -6.99
C PHE A 411 5.33 9.15 -7.16
N LEU A 412 4.60 10.19 -6.75
CA LEU A 412 3.13 10.24 -6.80
C LEU A 412 2.58 10.09 -8.23
N TYR A 413 3.24 10.72 -9.21
CA TYR A 413 2.87 10.62 -10.62
C TYR A 413 3.38 9.34 -11.29
N GLU A 414 4.08 8.47 -10.56
CA GLU A 414 4.63 7.20 -11.04
C GLU A 414 5.54 7.37 -12.27
N ILE A 415 6.27 8.49 -12.32
CA ILE A 415 7.09 8.87 -13.48
C ILE A 415 8.19 7.83 -13.72
N ASP A 416 8.87 7.42 -12.65
CA ASP A 416 9.97 6.46 -12.72
C ASP A 416 9.45 5.02 -12.71
N ALA A 417 8.64 4.68 -11.70
CA ALA A 417 8.07 3.36 -11.49
C ALA A 417 6.64 3.42 -10.95
N PRO A 418 5.80 2.40 -11.24
CA PRO A 418 4.52 2.23 -10.56
C PRO A 418 4.69 2.05 -9.06
N ILE A 419 3.75 2.58 -8.29
CA ILE A 419 3.65 2.38 -6.84
C ILE A 419 2.99 1.01 -6.59
N GLU A 420 3.63 0.17 -5.78
CA GLU A 420 3.12 -1.15 -5.44
C GLU A 420 2.67 -1.22 -3.97
N GLY A 421 1.46 -1.73 -3.74
CA GLY A 421 0.93 -2.00 -2.41
C GLY A 421 0.85 -3.50 -2.10
N PHE A 422 0.39 -3.84 -0.89
CA PHE A 422 0.16 -5.23 -0.46
C PHE A 422 -1.19 -5.80 -0.94
N GLY A 423 -2.07 -4.95 -1.47
CA GLY A 423 -3.34 -5.36 -2.06
C GLY A 423 -3.20 -5.86 -3.50
N TYR A 424 -4.21 -6.58 -3.98
CA TYR A 424 -4.29 -7.03 -5.38
C TYR A 424 -4.50 -5.88 -6.39
N ASN A 425 -4.96 -4.72 -5.90
CA ASN A 425 -5.28 -3.55 -6.72
C ASN A 425 -4.31 -2.41 -6.38
N ARG A 426 -4.19 -1.47 -7.31
CA ARG A 426 -3.48 -0.20 -7.09
C ARG A 426 -4.06 0.54 -5.89
N ASP A 427 -3.20 1.14 -5.07
CA ASP A 427 -3.62 1.83 -3.85
C ASP A 427 -4.51 3.04 -4.23
N PRO A 428 -5.75 3.11 -3.71
CA PRO A 428 -6.71 4.13 -4.13
C PRO A 428 -6.29 5.55 -3.73
N ARG A 429 -5.40 5.70 -2.73
CA ARG A 429 -4.90 7.02 -2.30
C ARG A 429 -4.14 7.73 -3.42
N ILE A 430 -3.49 6.99 -4.32
CA ILE A 430 -2.71 7.59 -5.41
C ILE A 430 -3.61 8.45 -6.30
N ASP A 431 -4.76 7.91 -6.72
CA ASP A 431 -5.72 8.65 -7.55
C ASP A 431 -6.45 9.74 -6.76
N ALA A 432 -6.82 9.44 -5.50
CA ALA A 432 -7.46 10.41 -4.62
C ALA A 432 -6.59 11.67 -4.43
N ILE A 433 -5.28 11.48 -4.23
CA ILE A 433 -4.31 12.56 -4.12
C ILE A 433 -4.13 13.27 -5.46
N ARG A 434 -3.85 12.54 -6.55
CA ARG A 434 -3.62 13.13 -7.88
C ARG A 434 -4.80 13.96 -8.38
N SER A 435 -6.03 13.56 -8.07
CA SER A 435 -7.25 14.27 -8.48
C SER A 435 -7.38 15.69 -7.90
N GLN A 436 -6.66 15.98 -6.81
CA GLN A 436 -6.65 17.28 -6.14
C GLN A 436 -5.47 18.16 -6.60
N ARG A 437 -4.59 17.64 -7.46
CA ARG A 437 -3.41 18.34 -7.96
C ARG A 437 -3.68 19.06 -9.28
N ILE A 438 -2.90 20.11 -9.53
CA ILE A 438 -2.92 20.86 -10.79
C ILE A 438 -1.58 20.58 -11.49
N PRO A 439 -1.55 19.74 -12.54
CA PRO A 439 -0.31 19.33 -13.18
C PRO A 439 0.54 20.51 -13.69
N ASP A 440 -0.10 21.60 -14.12
CA ASP A 440 0.59 22.83 -14.56
C ASP A 440 1.38 23.53 -13.45
N GLU A 441 0.94 23.41 -12.19
CA GLU A 441 1.66 23.94 -11.03
C GLU A 441 2.77 22.99 -10.56
N ASP A 442 2.59 21.69 -10.80
CA ASP A 442 3.53 20.65 -10.35
C ASP A 442 4.74 20.48 -11.28
N MET A 443 4.57 20.71 -12.59
CA MET A 443 5.63 20.52 -13.58
C MET A 443 6.94 21.27 -13.28
N PRO A 444 6.94 22.57 -12.93
CA PRO A 444 8.16 23.28 -12.57
C PRO A 444 8.92 22.61 -11.42
N VAL A 445 8.19 22.07 -10.44
CA VAL A 445 8.74 21.38 -9.26
C VAL A 445 9.31 20.01 -9.64
N VAL A 446 8.59 19.26 -10.48
CA VAL A 446 9.02 17.93 -10.97
C VAL A 446 10.26 18.03 -11.87
N PHE A 447 10.29 19.03 -12.76
CA PHE A 447 11.40 19.23 -13.70
C PHE A 447 12.56 20.04 -13.11
N GLY A 448 12.39 20.61 -11.92
CA GLY A 448 13.40 21.46 -11.28
C GLY A 448 13.75 22.70 -12.11
N CYS A 449 12.76 23.34 -12.72
CA CYS A 449 12.95 24.48 -13.62
C CYS A 449 11.87 25.55 -13.44
N GLU A 450 12.12 26.75 -13.97
CA GLU A 450 11.13 27.83 -13.98
C GLU A 450 10.03 27.58 -15.04
N ILE A 451 8.82 28.08 -14.80
CA ILE A 451 7.69 27.86 -15.71
C ILE A 451 7.95 28.37 -17.14
N GLN A 452 8.78 29.41 -17.31
CA GLN A 452 9.14 29.95 -18.63
C GLN A 452 10.15 29.05 -19.39
N GLN A 453 10.80 28.12 -18.70
CA GLN A 453 11.69 27.11 -19.29
C GLN A 453 10.92 25.86 -19.75
N ILE A 454 9.59 25.85 -19.61
CA ILE A 454 8.71 24.79 -20.09
C ILE A 454 8.02 25.28 -21.36
N ALA A 455 8.46 24.77 -22.51
CA ALA A 455 7.85 25.09 -23.80
C ALA A 455 6.55 24.29 -24.01
N ARG A 456 5.49 24.94 -24.48
CA ARG A 456 4.17 24.33 -24.77
C ARG A 456 3.90 24.07 -26.25
N ASN A 457 4.77 24.59 -27.11
CA ASN A 457 4.74 24.37 -28.55
C ASN A 457 6.15 24.59 -29.12
N PRO A 458 6.43 24.12 -30.36
CA PRO A 458 7.79 24.17 -30.90
C PRO A 458 8.37 25.59 -31.01
N SER A 459 7.52 26.60 -31.23
CA SER A 459 7.97 28.00 -31.35
C SER A 459 8.45 28.63 -30.03
N GLU A 460 8.13 28.01 -28.90
CA GLU A 460 8.60 28.43 -27.58
C GLU A 460 9.96 27.82 -27.20
N ILE A 461 10.43 26.82 -27.94
CA ILE A 461 11.70 26.16 -27.67
C ILE A 461 12.86 27.14 -27.89
N ARG A 462 13.68 27.30 -26.85
CA ARG A 462 14.82 28.21 -26.76
C ARG A 462 16.01 27.50 -26.11
N PRO A 463 17.24 28.04 -26.20
CA PRO A 463 18.44 27.41 -25.62
C PRO A 463 18.36 27.13 -24.11
N ASP A 464 17.54 27.86 -23.35
CA ASP A 464 17.34 27.70 -21.92
C ASP A 464 16.14 26.83 -21.55
N THR A 465 15.43 26.27 -22.53
CA THR A 465 14.30 25.35 -22.33
C THR A 465 14.76 24.06 -21.65
N LYS A 466 14.06 23.65 -20.60
CA LYS A 466 14.34 22.46 -19.80
C LYS A 466 13.33 21.35 -19.99
N ALA A 467 12.10 21.69 -20.35
CA ALA A 467 11.03 20.73 -20.60
C ALA A 467 10.16 21.17 -21.76
N TYR A 468 9.55 20.18 -22.43
CA TYR A 468 8.57 20.38 -23.48
C TYR A 468 7.30 19.64 -23.13
N VAL A 469 6.18 20.35 -23.03
CA VAL A 469 4.86 19.77 -22.72
C VAL A 469 3.83 20.30 -23.71
N GLY A 470 3.72 19.64 -24.87
CA GLY A 470 2.95 20.16 -25.99
C GLY A 470 2.74 19.16 -27.12
N PRO A 471 1.95 19.52 -28.14
CA PRO A 471 1.65 18.65 -29.28
C PRO A 471 2.92 18.32 -30.10
N LEU A 472 2.95 17.16 -30.74
CA LEU A 472 4.00 16.84 -31.71
C LEU A 472 3.67 17.48 -33.06
N GLN A 473 4.57 18.30 -33.57
CA GLN A 473 4.44 18.97 -34.87
C GLN A 473 5.71 18.72 -35.70
N ALA A 474 5.68 19.08 -36.99
CA ALA A 474 6.85 19.01 -37.85
C ALA A 474 8.07 19.68 -37.19
N ASP A 475 9.23 19.04 -37.32
CA ASP A 475 10.54 19.50 -36.86
C ASP A 475 10.70 19.66 -35.33
N VAL A 476 9.69 19.31 -34.52
CA VAL A 476 9.78 19.40 -33.04
C VAL A 476 10.94 18.57 -32.50
N PHE A 477 11.14 17.36 -33.03
CA PHE A 477 12.19 16.45 -32.57
C PHE A 477 13.59 16.96 -32.85
N GLU A 478 13.78 17.70 -33.96
CA GLU A 478 15.06 18.36 -34.26
C GLU A 478 15.38 19.42 -33.21
N LEU A 479 14.40 20.25 -32.85
CA LEU A 479 14.57 21.26 -31.80
C LEU A 479 14.82 20.63 -30.42
N LEU A 480 14.08 19.58 -30.07
CA LEU A 480 14.24 18.87 -28.79
C LEU A 480 15.63 18.23 -28.67
N SER A 481 16.10 17.56 -29.73
CA SER A 481 17.44 16.96 -29.77
C SER A 481 18.52 18.03 -29.74
N LYS A 482 18.40 19.09 -30.54
CA LYS A 482 19.37 20.19 -30.63
C LYS A 482 19.66 20.86 -29.28
N TYR A 483 18.65 21.03 -28.44
CA TYR A 483 18.79 21.67 -27.13
C TYR A 483 18.90 20.67 -25.96
N GLY A 484 18.93 19.36 -26.22
CA GLY A 484 19.08 18.33 -25.19
C GLY A 484 17.95 18.35 -24.16
N ILE A 485 16.70 18.43 -24.61
CA ILE A 485 15.53 18.49 -23.73
C ILE A 485 15.08 17.07 -23.37
N ASP A 486 15.19 16.69 -22.10
CA ASP A 486 14.89 15.32 -21.64
C ASP A 486 13.45 15.14 -21.12
N HIS A 487 12.83 16.21 -20.61
CA HIS A 487 11.46 16.20 -20.10
C HIS A 487 10.46 16.48 -21.24
N ILE A 488 10.17 15.47 -22.05
CA ILE A 488 9.29 15.60 -23.21
C ILE A 488 7.96 14.89 -22.97
N TYR A 489 6.87 15.64 -22.99
CA TYR A 489 5.52 15.13 -22.81
C TYR A 489 4.58 15.70 -23.87
N THR A 490 3.63 14.90 -24.36
CA THR A 490 2.47 15.44 -25.09
C THR A 490 1.33 15.78 -24.14
N LYS A 491 1.27 15.06 -23.01
CA LYS A 491 0.38 15.32 -21.89
C LYS A 491 1.07 14.88 -20.61
N PHE A 492 1.47 15.83 -19.77
CA PHE A 492 2.05 15.52 -18.47
C PHE A 492 0.95 15.09 -17.48
N PRO A 493 1.20 14.09 -16.62
CA PRO A 493 2.39 13.22 -16.56
C PRO A 493 2.30 11.96 -17.44
N GLU A 494 1.18 11.73 -18.13
CA GLU A 494 0.82 10.40 -18.64
C GLU A 494 1.51 9.97 -19.94
N VAL A 495 1.90 10.92 -20.77
CA VAL A 495 2.43 10.65 -22.11
C VAL A 495 3.82 11.28 -22.24
N LYS A 496 4.80 10.57 -21.68
CA LYS A 496 6.23 10.88 -21.84
C LYS A 496 6.74 10.31 -23.17
N ILE A 497 7.45 11.13 -23.93
CA ILE A 497 8.12 10.74 -25.18
C ILE A 497 9.58 10.43 -24.87
N ARG A 498 10.09 9.35 -25.46
CA ARG A 498 11.47 8.91 -25.26
C ARG A 498 12.30 9.22 -26.50
N ILE A 499 13.35 10.02 -26.31
CA ILE A 499 14.39 10.28 -27.30
C ILE A 499 15.70 9.74 -26.72
N GLU A 500 16.43 8.95 -27.49
CA GLU A 500 17.65 8.27 -27.04
C GLU A 500 18.69 8.29 -28.17
N GLU A 501 19.96 8.44 -27.81
CA GLU A 501 21.06 8.27 -28.76
C GLU A 501 21.51 6.80 -28.81
N LEU A 502 21.64 6.26 -30.03
CA LEU A 502 22.17 4.92 -30.28
C LEU A 502 23.49 5.01 -31.05
N GLU A 503 24.56 4.59 -30.38
CA GLU A 503 25.89 4.41 -30.99
C GLU A 503 26.04 2.98 -31.52
N ILE A 504 26.20 2.86 -32.85
CA ILE A 504 26.44 1.59 -33.53
C ILE A 504 27.90 1.55 -33.96
N GLU A 505 28.65 0.57 -33.46
CA GLU A 505 30.01 0.27 -33.90
C GLU A 505 30.03 -0.53 -35.20
N ARG A 506 31.10 -0.37 -35.99
CA ARG A 506 31.33 -1.22 -37.17
C ARG A 506 31.50 -2.67 -36.74
N LYS A 507 30.71 -3.58 -37.32
CA LYS A 507 30.84 -5.02 -37.10
C LYS A 507 30.21 -5.84 -38.22
N THR A 508 30.64 -7.09 -38.33
CA THR A 508 30.05 -8.08 -39.23
C THR A 508 28.76 -8.65 -38.65
N LYS A 509 27.92 -9.23 -39.51
CA LYS A 509 26.74 -9.99 -39.10
C LYS A 509 27.07 -11.09 -38.07
N ALA A 510 28.22 -11.76 -38.21
CA ALA A 510 28.65 -12.81 -37.27
C ALA A 510 29.00 -12.25 -35.87
N GLU A 511 29.70 -11.11 -35.81
CA GLU A 511 30.02 -10.44 -34.55
C GLU A 511 28.76 -9.91 -33.85
N LEU A 512 27.77 -9.42 -34.60
CA LEU A 512 26.48 -9.03 -34.03
C LEU A 512 25.79 -10.22 -33.34
N LYS A 513 25.74 -11.39 -34.00
CA LYS A 513 25.15 -12.60 -33.41
C LYS A 513 25.87 -12.99 -32.11
N GLN A 514 27.20 -12.94 -32.11
CA GLN A 514 27.99 -13.20 -30.90
C GLN A 514 27.68 -12.20 -29.77
N LYS A 515 27.50 -10.91 -30.09
CA LYS A 515 27.11 -9.91 -29.08
C LYS A 515 25.70 -10.17 -28.53
N LEU A 516 24.75 -10.63 -29.34
CA LEU A 516 23.40 -10.98 -28.86
C LEU A 516 23.46 -12.14 -27.85
N ASP A 517 24.19 -13.21 -28.18
CA ASP A 517 24.37 -14.35 -27.28
C ASP A 517 25.12 -13.94 -26.01
N GLY A 518 26.18 -13.14 -26.14
CA GLY A 518 26.99 -12.66 -25.01
C GLY A 518 26.25 -11.72 -24.05
N ASN A 519 25.08 -11.19 -24.43
CA ASN A 519 24.20 -10.39 -23.58
C ASN A 519 22.96 -11.18 -23.10
N ASP A 520 22.94 -12.51 -23.27
CA ASP A 520 21.83 -13.40 -22.91
C ASP A 520 20.47 -12.97 -23.48
N ILE A 521 20.47 -12.43 -24.69
CA ILE A 521 19.26 -12.06 -25.39
C ILE A 521 18.66 -13.32 -26.02
N LYS A 522 17.34 -13.50 -25.93
CA LYS A 522 16.60 -14.56 -26.61
C LYS A 522 16.19 -14.09 -28.01
N TRP A 523 16.75 -14.70 -29.05
CA TRP A 523 16.57 -14.25 -30.45
C TRP A 523 16.60 -15.38 -31.48
N ARG A 524 16.99 -16.58 -31.06
CA ARG A 524 17.12 -17.75 -31.91
C ARG A 524 15.84 -18.57 -31.93
N LYS A 525 15.72 -19.42 -32.94
CA LYS A 525 14.60 -20.37 -33.05
C LYS A 525 14.53 -21.33 -31.87
N SER A 526 15.68 -21.72 -31.31
CA SER A 526 15.76 -22.55 -30.11
C SER A 526 15.11 -21.90 -28.89
N ASP A 527 15.13 -20.57 -28.84
CA ASP A 527 14.55 -19.80 -27.75
C ASP A 527 13.06 -19.54 -28.01
N GLY A 528 12.56 -19.82 -29.22
CA GLY A 528 11.20 -19.52 -29.64
C GLY A 528 11.03 -18.16 -30.33
N SER A 529 12.13 -17.50 -30.72
CA SER A 529 12.13 -16.30 -31.57
C SER A 529 12.61 -16.63 -32.99
N TYR A 530 12.17 -15.90 -34.02
CA TYR A 530 12.69 -16.08 -35.38
C TYR A 530 13.47 -14.86 -35.88
N ALA A 531 13.93 -13.99 -34.99
CA ALA A 531 14.76 -12.83 -35.34
C ALA A 531 16.06 -13.24 -36.07
N GLU A 532 16.63 -14.40 -35.74
CA GLU A 532 17.79 -14.96 -36.46
C GLU A 532 17.56 -15.06 -37.97
N THR A 533 16.35 -15.45 -38.37
CA THR A 533 16.01 -15.65 -39.79
C THR A 533 15.93 -14.34 -40.55
N MET A 534 15.57 -13.24 -39.88
CA MET A 534 15.62 -11.90 -40.45
C MET A 534 17.07 -11.38 -40.55
N ILE A 535 17.91 -11.66 -39.55
CA ILE A 535 19.33 -11.29 -39.59
C ILE A 535 20.05 -12.01 -40.74
N ASP A 536 19.71 -13.27 -41.01
CA ASP A 536 20.32 -14.06 -42.09
C ASP A 536 19.78 -13.71 -43.48
N ASN A 537 18.72 -12.90 -43.57
CA ASN A 537 18.15 -12.49 -44.84
C ASN A 537 19.17 -11.64 -45.66
N PRO A 538 19.23 -11.80 -47.00
CA PRO A 538 20.05 -10.96 -47.87
C PRO A 538 19.79 -9.45 -47.77
N ASP A 539 18.56 -9.05 -47.43
CA ASP A 539 18.19 -7.64 -47.23
C ASP A 539 18.73 -7.05 -45.92
N PHE A 540 19.27 -7.88 -45.01
CA PHE A 540 19.98 -7.43 -43.81
C PHE A 540 21.49 -7.28 -44.12
N PRO A 541 22.12 -6.14 -43.74
CA PRO A 541 23.50 -5.84 -44.10
C PRO A 541 24.51 -6.90 -43.61
N ASN A 542 25.46 -7.26 -44.47
CA ASN A 542 26.54 -8.19 -44.10
C ASN A 542 27.62 -7.50 -43.24
N GLU A 543 27.87 -6.22 -43.50
CA GLU A 543 28.69 -5.33 -42.68
C GLU A 543 27.83 -4.18 -42.16
N ILE A 544 27.79 -4.05 -40.84
CA ILE A 544 27.16 -2.92 -40.15
C ILE A 544 28.21 -1.82 -40.05
N ASN A 545 27.86 -0.64 -40.54
CA ASN A 545 28.76 0.52 -40.51
C ASN A 545 28.67 1.24 -39.17
N LYS A 546 29.76 1.90 -38.79
CA LYS A 546 29.77 2.78 -37.62
C LYS A 546 28.83 3.97 -37.88
N GLN A 547 27.88 4.20 -36.99
CA GLN A 547 26.93 5.31 -37.09
C GLN A 547 26.37 5.68 -35.71
N SER A 548 26.00 6.95 -35.57
CA SER A 548 25.22 7.47 -34.45
C SER A 548 23.84 7.88 -34.97
N LEU A 549 22.80 7.52 -34.21
CA LEU A 549 21.38 7.71 -34.55
C LEU A 549 20.60 8.18 -33.32
N THR A 550 19.87 9.27 -33.47
CA THR A 550 18.85 9.69 -32.50
C THR A 550 17.57 8.90 -32.75
N LEU A 551 17.13 8.12 -31.78
CA LEU A 551 15.92 7.30 -31.83
C LEU A 551 14.77 7.99 -31.10
N VAL A 552 13.57 7.93 -31.68
CA VAL A 552 12.34 8.46 -31.08
C VAL A 552 11.35 7.32 -30.92
N THR A 553 10.92 7.06 -29.68
CA THR A 553 9.90 6.03 -29.39
C THR A 553 8.54 6.69 -29.17
N LEU A 554 7.57 6.31 -29.98
CA LEU A 554 6.19 6.81 -29.93
C LEU A 554 5.19 5.66 -29.82
N LYS A 555 4.13 5.83 -29.04
CA LYS A 555 2.93 4.99 -29.22
C LYS A 555 2.25 5.36 -30.52
N VAL A 556 1.49 4.43 -31.08
CA VAL A 556 0.63 4.71 -32.24
C VAL A 556 -0.35 5.85 -31.94
N SER A 557 -0.88 5.96 -30.71
CA SER A 557 -1.70 7.10 -30.29
C SER A 557 -0.97 8.46 -30.40
N ASP A 558 0.34 8.49 -30.16
CA ASP A 558 1.11 9.73 -30.11
C ASP A 558 1.31 10.33 -31.51
N LEU A 559 1.08 9.54 -32.57
CA LEU A 559 1.08 9.98 -33.96
C LEU A 559 -0.23 10.69 -34.39
N GLY A 560 -1.14 10.94 -33.45
CA GLY A 560 -2.42 11.63 -33.70
C GLY A 560 -3.57 10.70 -34.11
N PHE A 561 -3.47 9.40 -33.82
CA PHE A 561 -4.56 8.45 -34.01
C PHE A 561 -5.39 8.29 -32.73
N ASP A 562 -6.61 8.81 -32.72
CA ASP A 562 -7.48 8.79 -31.53
C ASP A 562 -8.35 7.52 -31.42
N LYS A 563 -8.60 6.83 -32.54
CA LYS A 563 -9.47 5.64 -32.63
C LYS A 563 -9.03 4.72 -33.76
N GLY A 564 -9.48 3.46 -33.71
CA GLY A 564 -9.26 2.47 -34.75
C GLY A 564 -7.91 1.77 -34.63
N THR A 565 -7.52 1.10 -35.71
CA THR A 565 -6.32 0.27 -35.80
C THR A 565 -5.52 0.63 -37.06
N PRO A 566 -4.70 1.71 -37.03
CA PRO A 566 -4.01 2.18 -38.22
C PRO A 566 -3.04 1.12 -38.74
N THR A 567 -2.85 1.14 -40.06
CA THR A 567 -1.96 0.20 -40.73
C THR A 567 -0.48 0.60 -40.59
N THR A 568 0.44 -0.33 -40.83
CA THR A 568 1.88 -0.05 -40.86
C THR A 568 2.21 1.13 -41.77
N ASP A 569 1.65 1.19 -42.98
CA ASP A 569 1.89 2.29 -43.92
C ASP A 569 1.38 3.63 -43.37
N GLN A 570 0.17 3.65 -42.80
CA GLN A 570 -0.39 4.86 -42.20
C GLN A 570 0.46 5.39 -41.03
N ILE A 571 1.00 4.47 -40.22
CA ILE A 571 1.93 4.80 -39.12
C ILE A 571 3.22 5.42 -39.69
N TYR A 572 3.79 4.82 -40.74
CA TYR A 572 5.02 5.31 -41.36
C TYR A 572 4.82 6.66 -42.03
N ASP A 573 3.71 6.87 -42.72
CA ASP A 573 3.36 8.15 -43.35
C ASP A 573 3.21 9.26 -42.30
N LYS A 574 2.52 8.98 -41.19
CA LYS A 574 2.38 9.95 -40.09
C LYS A 574 3.70 10.27 -39.40
N ALA A 575 4.56 9.28 -39.19
CA ALA A 575 5.89 9.52 -38.63
C ALA A 575 6.72 10.44 -39.55
N LYS A 576 6.62 10.26 -40.86
CA LYS A 576 7.30 11.10 -41.86
C LYS A 576 6.82 12.55 -41.83
N GLU A 577 5.54 12.80 -41.61
CA GLU A 577 4.99 14.15 -41.42
C GLU A 577 5.60 14.88 -40.20
N LEU A 578 6.10 14.13 -39.21
CA LEU A 578 6.77 14.66 -38.01
C LEU A 578 8.30 14.76 -38.15
N GLY A 579 8.85 14.52 -39.35
CA GLY A 579 10.30 14.54 -39.59
C GLY A 579 11.04 13.27 -39.13
N LEU A 580 10.32 12.20 -38.85
CA LEU A 580 10.89 10.90 -38.50
C LEU A 580 11.08 10.02 -39.74
N GLU A 581 12.06 9.12 -39.69
CA GLU A 581 12.40 8.20 -40.76
C GLU A 581 12.43 6.76 -40.27
N LEU A 582 12.38 5.83 -41.23
CA LEU A 582 12.56 4.42 -40.95
C LEU A 582 14.01 4.16 -40.52
N CYS A 583 14.16 3.39 -39.45
CA CYS A 583 15.43 2.89 -38.96
C CYS A 583 16.07 1.93 -39.97
N PRO A 584 17.42 1.93 -40.09
CA PRO A 584 18.16 0.82 -40.64
C PRO A 584 17.84 -0.50 -39.90
N PRO A 585 17.85 -1.65 -40.59
CA PRO A 585 17.48 -2.94 -39.99
C PRO A 585 18.37 -3.35 -38.80
N GLU A 586 19.64 -2.96 -38.80
CA GLU A 586 20.59 -3.21 -37.71
C GLU A 586 20.20 -2.54 -36.39
N VAL A 587 19.36 -1.49 -36.43
CA VAL A 587 18.89 -0.79 -35.22
C VAL A 587 18.16 -1.75 -34.29
N GLY A 588 17.41 -2.74 -34.78
CA GLY A 588 16.70 -3.67 -33.91
C GLY A 588 17.61 -4.48 -32.99
N PRO A 589 18.55 -5.26 -33.54
CA PRO A 589 19.55 -5.96 -32.75
C PRO A 589 20.41 -5.04 -31.87
N GLU A 590 20.89 -3.91 -32.40
CA GLU A 590 21.78 -3.01 -31.67
C GLU A 590 21.07 -2.28 -30.52
N TYR A 591 19.88 -1.75 -30.78
CA TYR A 591 19.06 -1.12 -29.75
C TYR A 591 18.66 -2.13 -28.69
N ARG A 592 18.43 -3.41 -29.05
CA ARG A 592 18.16 -4.43 -28.05
C ARG A 592 19.35 -4.64 -27.11
N ILE A 593 20.57 -4.68 -27.64
CA ILE A 593 21.81 -4.82 -26.87
C ILE A 593 22.01 -3.61 -25.93
N ALA A 594 21.72 -2.40 -26.42
CA ALA A 594 21.84 -1.17 -25.64
C ALA A 594 20.73 -1.05 -24.57
N TYR A 595 19.49 -1.37 -24.91
CA TYR A 595 18.33 -1.13 -24.07
C TYR A 595 18.09 -2.26 -23.06
N LYS A 596 18.88 -2.28 -21.98
CA LYS A 596 18.80 -3.34 -20.96
C LYS A 596 17.68 -3.14 -19.94
N ASN A 597 17.31 -1.89 -19.66
CA ASN A 597 16.35 -1.52 -18.63
C ASN A 597 14.91 -1.40 -19.16
N GLN A 598 14.51 -2.27 -20.09
CA GLN A 598 13.14 -2.29 -20.60
C GLN A 598 12.17 -2.71 -19.48
N LYS A 599 11.00 -2.08 -19.38
CA LYS A 599 9.99 -2.45 -18.39
C LYS A 599 9.35 -3.79 -18.76
N VAL A 600 9.03 -4.64 -17.77
CA VAL A 600 8.34 -5.91 -18.04
C VAL A 600 6.97 -5.61 -18.67
N GLY A 601 6.63 -6.32 -19.76
CA GLY A 601 5.41 -6.06 -20.52
C GLY A 601 5.46 -4.87 -21.47
N GLU A 602 6.58 -4.11 -21.51
CA GLU A 602 6.82 -3.15 -22.57
C GLU A 602 7.22 -3.87 -23.87
N TRP A 603 6.55 -3.50 -24.97
CA TRP A 603 6.84 -3.99 -26.30
C TRP A 603 7.10 -2.81 -27.24
N CYS A 604 8.20 -2.87 -27.99
CA CYS A 604 8.57 -1.86 -28.97
C CYS A 604 8.87 -2.53 -30.32
N TYR A 605 8.40 -1.94 -31.41
CA TYR A 605 8.66 -2.39 -32.77
C TYR A 605 9.58 -1.39 -33.47
N ILE A 606 10.58 -1.87 -34.19
CA ILE A 606 11.45 -0.98 -34.97
C ILE A 606 10.72 -0.61 -36.24
N ALA A 607 10.49 0.69 -36.46
CA ALA A 607 9.95 1.18 -37.71
C ALA A 607 11.05 1.11 -38.77
N MET A 608 11.13 -0.01 -39.49
CA MET A 608 12.13 -0.27 -40.52
C MET A 608 11.46 -0.75 -41.80
N LYS A 609 12.21 -0.70 -42.91
CA LYS A 609 11.80 -1.42 -44.11
C LYS A 609 11.66 -2.91 -43.76
N GLN A 610 10.53 -3.50 -44.12
CA GLN A 610 10.26 -4.88 -43.74
C GLN A 610 11.25 -5.85 -44.40
N ILE A 611 11.68 -6.84 -43.62
CA ILE A 611 12.52 -7.96 -44.07
C ILE A 611 11.72 -9.24 -43.89
N SER A 612 11.70 -10.10 -44.90
CA SER A 612 10.96 -11.36 -44.82
C SER A 612 11.61 -12.35 -43.84
N GLY A 613 10.83 -12.85 -42.89
CA GLY A 613 11.24 -13.91 -41.97
C GLY A 613 11.06 -15.32 -42.56
N SER A 614 11.28 -16.35 -41.74
CA SER A 614 11.22 -17.77 -42.16
C SER A 614 9.90 -18.23 -42.80
N TYR A 615 8.77 -17.58 -42.50
CA TYR A 615 7.47 -17.85 -43.12
C TYR A 615 7.20 -17.03 -44.40
N GLY A 616 8.20 -16.30 -44.90
CA GLY A 616 8.11 -15.48 -46.13
C GLY A 616 7.32 -14.18 -46.00
N GLY A 617 6.72 -13.92 -44.84
CA GLY A 617 5.95 -12.70 -44.58
C GLY A 617 6.85 -11.51 -44.19
N PRO A 618 6.46 -10.27 -44.55
CA PRO A 618 7.21 -9.06 -44.23
C PRO A 618 7.17 -8.77 -42.71
N GLY A 619 8.34 -8.73 -42.08
CA GLY A 619 8.50 -8.48 -40.65
C GLY A 619 9.40 -7.29 -40.33
N VAL A 620 9.29 -6.81 -39.09
CA VAL A 620 10.20 -5.84 -38.45
C VAL A 620 10.71 -6.42 -37.14
N PHE A 621 11.84 -5.94 -36.63
CA PHE A 621 12.30 -6.38 -35.32
C PHE A 621 11.40 -5.86 -34.20
N GLY A 622 11.13 -6.70 -33.20
CA GLY A 622 10.40 -6.36 -31.98
C GLY A 622 11.24 -6.62 -30.73
N LEU A 623 11.14 -5.74 -29.74
CA LEU A 623 11.83 -5.83 -28.46
C LEU A 623 10.81 -6.09 -27.36
N GLY A 624 11.06 -7.10 -26.52
CA GLY A 624 10.24 -7.37 -25.33
C GLY A 624 11.06 -7.87 -24.15
N ARG A 625 10.47 -7.75 -22.96
CA ARG A 625 11.01 -8.31 -21.72
C ARG A 625 9.98 -9.21 -21.04
N ARG A 626 10.39 -10.42 -20.69
CA ARG A 626 9.57 -11.42 -19.96
C ARG A 626 10.30 -11.82 -18.69
N GLY A 627 9.84 -11.32 -17.54
CA GLY A 627 10.59 -11.47 -16.29
C GLY A 627 11.98 -10.84 -16.42
N ASP A 628 13.02 -11.64 -16.21
CA ASP A 628 14.42 -11.20 -16.34
C ASP A 628 15.01 -11.42 -17.73
N GLU A 629 14.27 -12.04 -18.65
CA GLU A 629 14.76 -12.33 -20.00
C GLU A 629 14.49 -11.17 -20.96
N LEU A 630 15.51 -10.82 -21.76
CA LEU A 630 15.42 -9.84 -22.84
C LEU A 630 15.27 -10.56 -24.18
N TRP A 631 14.33 -10.10 -25.00
CA TRP A 631 13.98 -10.76 -26.25
C TRP A 631 14.08 -9.81 -27.44
N LEU A 632 14.54 -10.38 -28.56
CA LEU A 632 14.45 -9.80 -29.90
C LEU A 632 13.58 -10.73 -30.76
N TYR A 633 12.52 -10.21 -31.36
CA TYR A 633 11.50 -10.95 -32.09
C TYR A 633 11.39 -10.52 -33.56
N ASP A 634 10.79 -11.37 -34.38
CA ASP A 634 10.27 -11.04 -35.71
C ASP A 634 8.78 -10.68 -35.62
N GLY A 635 8.47 -9.39 -35.67
CA GLY A 635 7.10 -8.89 -35.66
C GLY A 635 6.52 -8.79 -37.07
N TRP A 636 5.44 -9.51 -37.37
CA TRP A 636 4.75 -9.37 -38.65
C TRP A 636 4.21 -7.97 -38.85
N ALA A 637 4.62 -7.31 -39.92
CA ALA A 637 4.38 -5.89 -40.16
C ALA A 637 4.11 -5.60 -41.64
N ARG A 638 3.32 -6.46 -42.30
CA ARG A 638 2.86 -6.19 -43.68
C ARG A 638 2.26 -4.78 -43.79
N PRO A 639 2.29 -4.15 -44.98
CA PRO A 639 1.75 -2.80 -45.21
C PRO A 639 0.36 -2.56 -44.59
N ALA A 640 -0.56 -3.51 -44.81
CA ALA A 640 -1.93 -3.49 -44.28
C ALA A 640 -2.09 -4.13 -42.88
N ARG A 641 -1.01 -4.38 -42.14
CA ARG A 641 -1.12 -4.89 -40.75
C ARG A 641 -1.62 -3.74 -39.89
N GLU A 642 -2.73 -4.00 -39.23
CA GLU A 642 -3.33 -3.10 -38.27
C GLU A 642 -2.66 -3.21 -36.89
N TRP A 643 -2.50 -2.08 -36.20
CA TRP A 643 -1.87 -1.98 -34.89
C TRP A 643 -2.78 -1.33 -33.86
N ALA A 644 -2.68 -1.75 -32.60
CA ALA A 644 -3.39 -1.12 -31.50
C ALA A 644 -2.72 0.20 -31.12
N LEU A 645 -3.50 1.17 -30.66
CA LEU A 645 -3.01 2.51 -30.30
C LEU A 645 -1.92 2.49 -29.20
N VAL A 646 -1.90 1.45 -28.37
CA VAL A 646 -0.92 1.25 -27.30
C VAL A 646 0.42 0.67 -27.78
N ASN A 647 0.50 0.16 -29.01
CA ASN A 647 1.75 -0.38 -29.57
C ASN A 647 2.76 0.77 -29.75
N ARG A 648 4.04 0.47 -29.49
CA ARG A 648 5.13 1.45 -29.61
C ARG A 648 5.99 1.16 -30.83
N PHE A 649 6.37 2.22 -31.54
CA PHE A 649 7.33 2.19 -32.63
C PHE A 649 8.55 3.03 -32.30
N VAL A 650 9.71 2.55 -32.72
CA VAL A 650 11.00 3.25 -32.64
C VAL A 650 11.37 3.71 -34.05
N PHE A 651 11.49 5.02 -34.21
CA PHE A 651 11.88 5.68 -35.46
C PHE A 651 13.26 6.32 -35.31
N SER A 652 13.90 6.64 -36.43
CA SER A 652 15.10 7.47 -36.45
C SER A 652 14.69 8.92 -36.68
N LEU A 653 15.33 9.86 -35.99
CA LEU A 653 15.25 11.26 -36.35
C LEU A 653 16.05 11.50 -37.63
N ARG A 654 15.49 12.25 -38.58
CA ARG A 654 16.20 12.66 -39.80
C ARG A 654 17.46 13.44 -39.42
N LYS A 655 18.61 13.06 -40.00
CA LYS A 655 19.83 13.88 -39.89
C LYS A 655 19.63 15.18 -40.68
N PRO A 656 19.97 16.35 -40.13
CA PRO A 656 19.94 17.59 -40.90
C PRO A 656 20.83 17.43 -42.12
N SER A 657 20.29 17.74 -43.30
CA SER A 657 21.07 17.68 -44.54
C SER A 657 22.20 18.70 -44.47
N GLU A 658 23.45 18.27 -44.64
CA GLU A 658 24.56 19.20 -44.82
C GLU A 658 24.23 20.11 -46.02
N PRO A 659 24.36 21.45 -45.90
CA PRO A 659 24.11 22.33 -47.01
C PRO A 659 25.04 21.95 -48.16
N GLN A 660 24.46 21.52 -49.29
CA GLN A 660 25.22 21.27 -50.51
C GLN A 660 25.94 22.57 -50.88
N VAL A 661 27.26 22.58 -50.73
CA VAL A 661 28.11 23.62 -51.27
C VAL A 661 27.87 23.61 -52.79
N PRO A 662 27.32 24.69 -53.39
CA PRO A 662 27.14 24.72 -54.84
C PRO A 662 28.52 24.62 -55.49
N GLN A 663 28.71 23.60 -56.32
CA GLN A 663 29.89 23.51 -57.16
C GLN A 663 29.87 24.69 -58.13
N ILE A 664 30.86 25.58 -58.01
CA ILE A 664 31.16 26.66 -58.96
C ILE A 664 32.13 26.13 -60.00
#